data_AF-A0A544ZBW7-F1
#
_entry.id   AF-A0A544ZBW7-F1
#
_cell.length_a   1.000
_cell.length_b   1.000
_cell.length_c   1.000
_cell.angle_alpha   90.00
_cell.angle_beta   90.00
_cell.angle_gamma   90.00
#
_symmetry.space_group_name_H-M   'P 1'
#
loop_
_entity.id
_entity.type
_entity.pdbx_description
1 polymer ?
#
loop_
_entity_poly.entity_id
_entity_poly.type
_entity_poly.pdbx_seq_one_letter_code
_entity_poly.pdbx_strand_id
1 'polypeptide(L)'
;MRDTWVRRAVVAVVFGVSVVASAPAAAASAALAAGPATAAGERVVLVGVPGLMWSDVTPADTPNLWRLAGDSALGSLSVRAIRKDTCPYDAWLTVSAGVRSAVGGACGMAPTPEADGEGAVVPEFSWLWEVREQDDAGTLGQALHAAGRTTMAVGPGAALALADREGRVDVYAPSPAEVTQWSRGDVVAVEIPDLVAPYVSGDRLSDVPERLSAEARRAAARAADAKLGSFLPRLGSATVLVAGLSDHGSVPHLRAAMIHGGGASGTLGARSTHRDDMIILPDLTATILARAGVAAPPAVVGVPVETHGTGGNLDERVAALRTADVAGQTIRDTTGVFFTTLAVLQVVFYVTAFLLLRRRDGLPAVRAAAVALASIPVSTYLVNLTPWARTAQPAVTLFAAIAAIAAALTVAALAGPWRRGVLGPLTVIAAVTAAVLLGDLLTGTPLQLNSLMGYTGVVGARYYGLGNIPFALLATAVLLVTTAAADRLVRAGRKAVAVTLVAALGAFAMLLDGWPGVGSDFGGVIAFVPGIAVTALIVAGRRVSIVKLGAFCAAGGVLVMAIAYLDYLRPPASQTHLGRFVGQVADGTFLPVISRKLGAMLSTLLSPNLMPVVIAAFAFLVFALLRPGAASAGVLPIAFERAPMLRAGLLGALVSGLVGMLVNDSGAAVLSMALALAVPLVLSAGIRALQHGEPVPAAGSPGPPASPAAA
;
A
#
# COMPACT_ATOMS: atom_id res chain seq x y z
N MET A 1 -18.13 -27.05 -38.99
CA MET A 1 -18.89 -27.12 -37.72
C MET A 1 -18.05 -27.03 -36.43
N ARG A 2 -16.72 -27.25 -36.45
CA ARG A 2 -15.83 -27.10 -35.27
C ARG A 2 -15.46 -25.64 -34.90
N ASP A 3 -15.60 -24.71 -35.82
CA ASP A 3 -15.13 -23.31 -35.66
C ASP A 3 -16.14 -22.39 -34.92
N THR A 4 -17.42 -22.79 -34.88
CA THR A 4 -18.48 -22.09 -34.15
C THR A 4 -18.48 -22.40 -32.66
N TRP A 5 -17.99 -23.58 -32.26
CA TRP A 5 -17.87 -24.00 -30.85
C TRP A 5 -16.76 -23.25 -30.11
N VAL A 6 -15.62 -22.99 -30.77
CA VAL A 6 -14.51 -22.23 -30.16
C VAL A 6 -14.86 -20.75 -30.01
N ARG A 7 -15.60 -20.17 -30.98
CA ARG A 7 -16.12 -18.80 -30.87
C ARG A 7 -17.16 -18.66 -29.75
N ARG A 8 -18.05 -19.64 -29.58
CA ARG A 8 -19.04 -19.65 -28.49
C ARG A 8 -18.41 -19.92 -27.12
N ALA A 9 -17.37 -20.76 -27.03
CA ALA A 9 -16.64 -21.01 -25.78
C ALA A 9 -15.82 -19.79 -25.33
N VAL A 10 -15.15 -19.08 -26.24
CA VAL A 10 -14.38 -17.87 -25.89
C VAL A 10 -15.30 -16.70 -25.52
N VAL A 11 -16.43 -16.52 -26.23
CA VAL A 11 -17.44 -15.52 -25.86
C VAL A 11 -18.16 -15.89 -24.56
N ALA A 12 -18.44 -17.18 -24.31
CA ALA A 12 -19.05 -17.64 -23.05
C ALA A 12 -18.09 -17.60 -21.85
N VAL A 13 -16.78 -17.74 -22.04
CA VAL A 13 -15.79 -17.54 -20.97
C VAL A 13 -15.58 -16.05 -20.70
N VAL A 14 -15.55 -15.19 -21.72
CA VAL A 14 -15.40 -13.74 -21.55
C VAL A 14 -16.68 -13.10 -20.99
N PHE A 15 -17.88 -13.47 -21.46
CA PHE A 15 -19.15 -12.98 -20.89
C PHE A 15 -19.59 -13.73 -19.63
N GLY A 16 -19.28 -15.02 -19.49
CA GLY A 16 -19.61 -15.80 -18.30
C GLY A 16 -18.83 -15.35 -17.07
N VAL A 17 -17.56 -14.94 -17.23
CA VAL A 17 -16.78 -14.35 -16.13
C VAL A 17 -17.22 -12.91 -15.84
N SER A 18 -17.67 -12.14 -16.83
CA SER A 18 -18.17 -10.76 -16.61
C SER A 18 -19.59 -10.67 -16.04
N VAL A 19 -20.47 -11.64 -16.34
CA VAL A 19 -21.89 -11.61 -15.89
C VAL A 19 -22.11 -12.40 -14.59
N VAL A 20 -21.32 -13.45 -14.32
CA VAL A 20 -21.41 -14.20 -13.04
C VAL A 20 -20.69 -13.44 -11.90
N ALA A 21 -19.77 -12.52 -12.20
CA ALA A 21 -19.13 -11.67 -11.19
C ALA A 21 -19.92 -10.40 -10.83
N SER A 22 -20.89 -9.97 -11.64
CA SER A 22 -21.62 -8.70 -11.44
C SER A 22 -22.99 -8.87 -10.74
N ALA A 23 -23.61 -10.05 -10.81
CA ALA A 23 -24.88 -10.33 -10.15
C ALA A 23 -24.79 -10.56 -8.62
N PRO A 24 -23.76 -11.23 -8.05
CA PRO A 24 -23.64 -11.36 -6.60
C PRO A 24 -23.07 -10.10 -5.93
N ALA A 25 -22.30 -9.28 -6.67
CA ALA A 25 -21.68 -8.07 -6.12
C ALA A 25 -22.70 -6.95 -5.82
N ALA A 26 -23.69 -6.74 -6.69
CA ALA A 26 -24.74 -5.74 -6.48
C ALA A 26 -25.72 -6.14 -5.35
N ALA A 27 -26.03 -7.43 -5.21
CA ALA A 27 -26.87 -7.94 -4.12
C ALA A 27 -26.11 -7.97 -2.78
N ALA A 28 -24.80 -8.24 -2.78
CA ALA A 28 -23.95 -8.13 -1.60
C ALA A 28 -23.82 -6.67 -1.13
N SER A 29 -23.68 -5.69 -2.03
CA SER A 29 -23.63 -4.27 -1.67
C SER A 29 -24.92 -3.73 -1.03
N ALA A 30 -26.08 -4.29 -1.40
CA ALA A 30 -27.36 -3.92 -0.77
C ALA A 30 -27.54 -4.57 0.62
N ALA A 31 -26.99 -5.77 0.83
CA ALA A 31 -27.02 -6.45 2.14
C ALA A 31 -25.96 -5.92 3.13
N LEU A 32 -24.83 -5.39 2.64
CA LEU A 32 -23.74 -4.79 3.44
C LEU A 32 -24.02 -3.35 3.91
N ALA A 33 -25.09 -2.72 3.44
CA ALA A 33 -25.51 -1.40 3.90
C ALA A 33 -26.30 -1.44 5.23
N ALA A 34 -26.76 -2.62 5.66
CA ALA A 34 -27.44 -2.83 6.93
C ALA A 34 -26.49 -3.48 7.94
N GLY A 35 -25.46 -2.74 8.36
CA GLY A 35 -24.74 -3.08 9.59
C GLY A 35 -25.70 -2.99 10.79
N PRO A 36 -25.50 -3.79 11.85
CA PRO A 36 -26.32 -3.65 13.06
C PRO A 36 -26.22 -2.21 13.54
N ALA A 37 -27.37 -1.57 13.76
CA ALA A 37 -27.43 -0.23 14.30
C ALA A 37 -26.71 -0.23 15.65
N THR A 38 -25.53 0.40 15.72
CA THR A 38 -24.92 0.74 17.00
C THR A 38 -25.92 1.57 17.78
N ALA A 39 -26.23 1.16 19.02
CA ALA A 39 -27.14 1.90 19.87
C ALA A 39 -26.64 3.34 19.98
N ALA A 40 -27.42 4.29 19.45
CA ALA A 40 -27.04 5.70 19.41
C ALA A 40 -27.27 6.33 20.79
N GLY A 41 -26.31 7.12 21.27
CA GLY A 41 -26.41 7.85 22.54
C GLY A 41 -25.84 7.09 23.76
N GLU A 42 -24.84 6.22 23.54
CA GLU A 42 -24.08 5.59 24.61
C GLU A 42 -23.11 6.58 25.26
N ARG A 43 -22.77 6.33 26.53
CA ARG A 43 -21.62 6.98 27.17
C ARG A 43 -20.32 6.38 26.65
N VAL A 44 -19.41 7.23 26.15
CA VAL A 44 -18.18 6.81 25.48
C VAL A 44 -16.96 7.26 26.28
N VAL A 45 -15.99 6.36 26.44
CA VAL A 45 -14.72 6.66 27.12
C VAL A 45 -13.55 6.31 26.21
N LEU A 46 -12.73 7.28 25.83
CA LEU A 46 -11.44 7.08 25.17
C LEU A 46 -10.33 7.10 26.22
N VAL A 47 -9.61 5.99 26.37
CA VAL A 47 -8.38 5.91 27.17
C VAL A 47 -7.19 5.87 26.23
N GLY A 48 -6.48 6.99 26.17
CA GLY A 48 -5.21 7.10 25.45
C GLY A 48 -4.05 6.69 26.33
N VAL A 49 -3.28 5.70 25.87
CA VAL A 49 -2.04 5.24 26.50
C VAL A 49 -0.88 5.39 25.50
N PRO A 50 -0.37 6.62 25.28
CA PRO A 50 0.71 6.87 24.33
C PRO A 50 1.87 5.87 24.42
N GLY A 51 2.28 5.31 23.28
CA GLY A 51 3.35 4.31 23.22
C GLY A 51 2.95 2.85 23.50
N LEU A 52 1.71 2.55 23.91
CA LEU A 52 1.24 1.18 24.22
C LEU A 52 1.28 0.26 22.99
N MET A 53 1.94 -0.89 23.14
CA MET A 53 2.02 -1.94 22.13
C MET A 53 1.41 -3.25 22.65
N TRP A 54 1.06 -4.15 21.73
CA TRP A 54 0.59 -5.49 22.10
C TRP A 54 1.66 -6.33 22.83
N SER A 55 2.94 -6.00 22.67
CA SER A 55 4.05 -6.58 23.45
C SER A 55 4.01 -6.21 24.93
N ASP A 56 3.37 -5.09 25.29
CA ASP A 56 3.24 -4.63 26.67
C ASP A 56 2.02 -5.25 27.37
N VAL A 57 1.09 -5.87 26.63
CA VAL A 57 -0.15 -6.48 27.16
C VAL A 57 0.09 -7.96 27.49
N THR A 58 0.35 -8.28 28.76
CA THR A 58 0.70 -9.63 29.24
C THR A 58 -0.05 -9.95 30.53
N PRO A 59 -0.32 -11.24 30.83
CA PRO A 59 -0.96 -11.62 32.08
C PRO A 59 -0.11 -11.33 33.34
N ALA A 60 1.22 -11.25 33.19
CA ALA A 60 2.15 -11.09 34.32
C ALA A 60 2.42 -9.61 34.66
N ASP A 61 2.71 -8.78 33.65
CA ASP A 61 3.08 -7.38 33.86
C ASP A 61 1.87 -6.43 33.75
N THR A 62 0.83 -6.77 33.00
CA THR A 62 -0.32 -5.87 32.77
C THR A 62 -1.66 -6.61 32.88
N PRO A 63 -1.99 -7.15 34.07
CA PRO A 63 -3.16 -7.99 34.27
C PRO A 63 -4.50 -7.27 34.04
N ASN A 64 -4.59 -5.95 34.22
CA ASN A 64 -5.83 -5.22 33.96
C ASN A 64 -6.09 -5.06 32.47
N LEU A 65 -5.07 -4.69 31.69
CA LEU A 65 -5.09 -4.65 30.24
C LEU A 65 -5.33 -6.04 29.66
N TRP A 66 -4.71 -7.08 30.21
CA TRP A 66 -4.91 -8.46 29.78
C TRP A 66 -6.35 -8.93 29.96
N ARG A 67 -6.93 -8.70 31.14
CA ARG A 67 -8.34 -9.03 31.41
C ARG A 67 -9.27 -8.23 30.51
N LEU A 68 -9.03 -6.92 30.35
CA LEU A 68 -9.81 -6.08 29.45
C LEU A 68 -9.75 -6.59 28.00
N ALA A 69 -8.57 -7.01 27.53
CA ALA A 69 -8.40 -7.59 26.20
C ALA A 69 -9.21 -8.89 26.00
N GLY A 70 -9.36 -9.70 27.06
CA GLY A 70 -10.21 -10.89 27.04
C GLY A 70 -11.67 -10.58 26.74
N ASP A 71 -12.16 -9.45 27.25
CA ASP A 71 -13.55 -9.00 27.14
C ASP A 71 -13.77 -7.93 26.04
N SER A 72 -12.81 -7.77 25.12
CA SER A 72 -12.82 -6.71 24.10
C SER A 72 -12.66 -7.26 22.67
N ALA A 73 -13.07 -6.45 21.69
CA ALA A 73 -12.55 -6.60 20.33
C ALA A 73 -11.16 -5.96 20.24
N LEU A 74 -10.22 -6.63 19.55
CA LEU A 74 -8.79 -6.28 19.54
C LEU A 74 -8.31 -6.00 18.12
N GLY A 75 -7.47 -4.98 17.95
CA GLY A 75 -6.87 -4.65 16.67
C GLY A 75 -5.56 -3.89 16.82
N SER A 76 -4.93 -3.64 15.68
CA SER A 76 -3.77 -2.75 15.56
C SER A 76 -4.23 -1.33 15.25
N LEU A 77 -3.62 -0.35 15.88
CA LEU A 77 -3.78 1.06 15.55
C LEU A 77 -2.53 1.55 14.80
N SER A 78 -2.71 1.97 13.56
CA SER A 78 -1.68 2.72 12.84
C SER A 78 -1.79 4.19 13.24
N VAL A 79 -0.79 4.67 13.99
CA VAL A 79 -0.79 6.04 14.53
C VAL A 79 -0.31 7.10 13.54
N ARG A 80 -0.07 6.73 12.28
CA ARG A 80 0.51 7.63 11.29
C ARG A 80 -0.25 8.97 11.17
N ALA A 81 0.40 10.02 11.65
CA ALA A 81 0.02 11.42 11.46
C ALA A 81 0.66 12.01 10.16
N ILE A 82 0.81 13.34 10.09
CA ILE A 82 1.49 14.00 8.95
C ILE A 82 2.97 13.61 8.92
N ARG A 83 3.64 13.70 10.07
CA ARG A 83 5.06 13.35 10.24
C ARG A 83 5.29 11.84 10.19
N LYS A 84 6.55 11.45 9.99
CA LYS A 84 6.94 10.03 9.92
C LYS A 84 6.68 9.32 11.24
N ASP A 85 7.16 9.93 12.31
CA ASP A 85 7.01 9.45 13.67
C ASP A 85 5.96 10.36 14.33
N THR A 86 5.01 9.74 15.05
CA THR A 86 3.86 10.47 15.60
C THR A 86 4.07 10.67 17.09
N CYS A 87 4.18 11.92 17.56
CA CYS A 87 4.29 12.19 19.00
C CYS A 87 2.92 12.21 19.71
N PRO A 88 2.90 12.23 21.05
CA PRO A 88 1.66 12.34 21.83
C PRO A 88 0.78 13.52 21.40
N TYR A 89 1.36 14.72 21.22
CA TYR A 89 0.62 15.88 20.73
C TYR A 89 -0.05 15.59 19.37
N ASP A 90 0.70 15.14 18.36
CA ASP A 90 0.15 14.84 17.03
C ASP A 90 -0.99 13.81 17.08
N ALA A 91 -0.86 12.78 17.93
CA ALA A 91 -1.86 11.74 18.06
C ALA A 91 -3.17 12.28 18.64
N TRP A 92 -3.09 13.02 19.75
CA TRP A 92 -4.27 13.64 20.37
C TRP A 92 -4.89 14.74 19.49
N LEU A 93 -4.07 15.54 18.80
CA LEU A 93 -4.54 16.53 17.84
C LEU A 93 -5.25 15.87 16.64
N THR A 94 -4.74 14.73 16.18
CA THR A 94 -5.40 13.95 15.11
C THR A 94 -6.77 13.43 15.56
N VAL A 95 -6.93 13.05 16.83
CA VAL A 95 -8.23 12.69 17.40
C VAL A 95 -9.15 13.91 17.50
N SER A 96 -8.63 15.07 17.93
CA SER A 96 -9.36 16.35 17.99
C SER A 96 -9.91 16.75 16.62
N ALA A 97 -9.07 16.66 15.58
CA ALA A 97 -9.40 17.10 14.24
C ALA A 97 -10.20 16.08 13.41
N GLY A 98 -10.07 14.78 13.69
CA GLY A 98 -10.64 13.72 12.86
C GLY A 98 -9.93 13.55 11.51
N VAL A 99 -8.75 14.15 11.35
CA VAL A 99 -7.86 14.07 10.19
C VAL A 99 -6.41 14.03 10.64
N ARG A 100 -5.52 13.43 9.84
CA ARG A 100 -4.08 13.39 10.13
C ARG A 100 -3.57 14.80 10.38
N SER A 101 -3.11 15.03 11.60
CA SER A 101 -2.72 16.34 12.10
C SER A 101 -1.31 16.27 12.69
N ALA A 102 -0.57 17.36 12.66
CA ALA A 102 0.70 17.46 13.35
C ALA A 102 0.92 18.87 13.86
N VAL A 103 1.33 18.97 15.13
CA VAL A 103 1.76 20.24 15.69
C VAL A 103 3.15 20.56 15.11
N GLY A 104 3.35 21.80 14.64
CA GLY A 104 4.48 22.21 13.81
C GLY A 104 5.88 21.73 14.24
N GLY A 105 6.68 22.62 14.86
CA GLY A 105 8.06 22.32 15.27
C GLY A 105 8.21 21.56 16.60
N ALA A 106 7.11 21.42 17.36
CA ALA A 106 7.05 20.68 18.61
C ALA A 106 6.71 19.20 18.35
N CYS A 107 7.28 18.30 19.11
CA CYS A 107 7.09 16.85 19.00
C CYS A 107 7.00 16.24 20.41
N GLY A 108 6.25 16.86 21.32
CA GLY A 108 6.20 16.55 22.76
C GLY A 108 4.83 16.13 23.27
N MET A 109 4.58 16.38 24.56
CA MET A 109 3.26 16.23 25.19
C MET A 109 2.33 17.38 24.80
N ALA A 110 1.03 17.19 24.98
CA ALA A 110 0.06 18.29 24.87
C ALA A 110 0.30 19.35 25.97
N PRO A 111 0.03 20.64 25.72
CA PRO A 111 0.21 21.69 26.71
C PRO A 111 -0.75 21.49 27.89
N THR A 112 -0.32 21.89 29.09
CA THR A 112 -1.16 21.82 30.28
C THR A 112 -2.33 22.81 30.16
N PRO A 113 -3.60 22.35 30.24
CA PRO A 113 -4.77 23.22 30.22
C PRO A 113 -4.84 24.17 31.41
N GLU A 114 -5.41 25.35 31.20
CA GLU A 114 -5.72 26.32 32.24
C GLU A 114 -7.12 26.06 32.80
N ALA A 115 -7.25 25.90 34.11
CA ALA A 115 -8.55 25.60 34.73
C ALA A 115 -9.52 26.79 34.56
N ASP A 116 -10.76 26.48 34.17
CA ASP A 116 -11.85 27.46 34.02
C ASP A 116 -13.13 26.88 34.65
N GLY A 117 -13.39 27.25 35.91
CA GLY A 117 -14.47 26.68 36.70
C GLY A 117 -14.30 25.17 36.91
N GLU A 118 -15.28 24.38 36.48
CA GLU A 118 -15.22 22.92 36.50
C GLU A 118 -14.53 22.32 35.25
N GLY A 119 -14.31 23.16 34.23
CA GLY A 119 -13.69 22.80 32.96
C GLY A 119 -12.25 23.31 32.85
N ALA A 120 -11.76 23.39 31.62
CA ALA A 120 -10.46 23.96 31.30
C ALA A 120 -10.40 24.52 29.88
N VAL A 121 -9.41 25.37 29.63
CA VAL A 121 -9.07 25.91 28.31
C VAL A 121 -7.66 25.45 27.94
N VAL A 122 -7.50 24.89 26.74
CA VAL A 122 -6.18 24.56 26.18
C VAL A 122 -5.51 25.87 25.75
N PRO A 123 -4.34 26.23 26.31
CA PRO A 123 -3.69 27.49 25.98
C PRO A 123 -3.26 27.52 24.52
N GLU A 124 -3.30 28.72 23.93
CA GLU A 124 -2.88 28.98 22.55
C GLU A 124 -3.58 28.08 21.50
N PHE A 125 -4.77 27.55 21.79
CA PHE A 125 -5.47 26.65 20.87
C PHE A 125 -5.70 27.27 19.48
N SER A 126 -6.00 28.57 19.42
CA SER A 126 -6.20 29.29 18.16
C SER A 126 -4.95 29.36 17.28
N TRP A 127 -3.74 29.24 17.87
CA TRP A 127 -2.49 29.19 17.10
C TRP A 127 -2.42 27.94 16.23
N LEU A 128 -3.10 26.84 16.60
CA LEU A 128 -3.15 25.65 15.78
C LEU A 128 -3.69 25.95 14.38
N TRP A 129 -4.64 26.88 14.22
CA TRP A 129 -5.16 27.28 12.91
C TRP A 129 -4.19 28.11 12.08
N GLU A 130 -3.15 28.67 12.69
CA GLU A 130 -2.04 29.30 11.96
C GLU A 130 -1.02 28.25 11.47
N VAL A 131 -1.03 27.05 12.08
CA VAL A 131 -0.22 25.92 11.61
C VAL A 131 -0.86 25.32 10.37
N ARG A 132 -0.07 25.28 9.29
CA ARG A 132 -0.51 24.77 7.99
C ARG A 132 -1.15 23.37 8.10
N GLU A 133 -2.31 23.21 7.47
CA GLU A 133 -3.10 21.95 7.40
C GLU A 133 -3.71 21.51 8.75
N GLN A 134 -3.88 22.43 9.73
CA GLN A 134 -4.47 22.14 11.05
C GLN A 134 -5.78 22.89 11.34
N ASP A 135 -6.43 23.45 10.32
CA ASP A 135 -7.67 24.24 10.41
C ASP A 135 -8.86 23.45 11.02
N ASP A 136 -8.76 22.12 11.03
CA ASP A 136 -9.77 21.20 11.56
C ASP A 136 -9.63 20.93 13.07
N ALA A 137 -8.63 21.49 13.76
CA ALA A 137 -8.48 21.33 15.22
C ALA A 137 -9.76 21.72 15.99
N GLY A 138 -10.14 20.91 16.98
CA GLY A 138 -11.35 21.11 17.79
C GLY A 138 -12.65 20.60 17.17
N THR A 139 -12.59 19.94 16.00
CA THR A 139 -13.78 19.43 15.30
C THR A 139 -14.58 18.43 16.14
N LEU A 140 -13.92 17.54 16.89
CA LEU A 140 -14.58 16.58 17.78
C LEU A 140 -15.33 17.29 18.91
N GLY A 141 -14.64 18.13 19.69
CA GLY A 141 -15.24 18.86 20.80
C GLY A 141 -16.39 19.75 20.36
N GLN A 142 -16.21 20.49 19.26
CA GLN A 142 -17.24 21.34 18.69
C GLN A 142 -18.51 20.58 18.31
N ALA A 143 -18.37 19.41 17.66
CA ALA A 143 -19.51 18.61 17.26
C ALA A 143 -20.27 18.03 18.46
N LEU A 144 -19.55 17.61 19.50
CA LEU A 144 -20.14 17.13 20.75
C LEU A 144 -20.88 18.25 21.49
N HIS A 145 -20.24 19.42 21.63
CA HIS A 145 -20.84 20.59 22.27
C HIS A 145 -22.09 21.07 21.54
N ALA A 146 -22.04 21.18 20.20
CA ALA A 146 -23.19 21.56 19.39
C ALA A 146 -24.36 20.56 19.47
N ALA A 147 -24.07 19.29 19.76
CA ALA A 147 -25.07 18.25 20.00
C ALA A 147 -25.55 18.17 21.46
N GLY A 148 -25.08 19.07 22.34
CA GLY A 148 -25.43 19.09 23.75
C GLY A 148 -24.85 17.93 24.56
N ARG A 149 -23.74 17.32 24.11
CA ARG A 149 -23.03 16.26 24.84
C ARG A 149 -21.99 16.86 25.77
N THR A 150 -22.01 16.46 27.05
CA THR A 150 -21.02 16.92 28.02
C THR A 150 -19.68 16.18 27.85
N THR A 151 -18.62 16.94 27.68
CA THR A 151 -17.24 16.45 27.54
C THR A 151 -16.50 16.45 28.88
N MET A 152 -15.75 15.37 29.17
CA MET A 152 -14.88 15.30 30.33
C MET A 152 -13.47 14.90 29.91
N ALA A 153 -12.49 15.75 30.16
CA ALA A 153 -11.08 15.46 29.90
C ALA A 153 -10.33 15.17 31.20
N VAL A 154 -9.54 14.10 31.18
CA VAL A 154 -8.66 13.72 32.29
C VAL A 154 -7.22 13.69 31.79
N GLY A 155 -6.48 14.77 32.07
CA GLY A 155 -5.11 15.00 31.62
C GLY A 155 -4.99 15.88 30.35
N PRO A 156 -3.79 16.43 30.08
CA PRO A 156 -3.56 17.40 28.99
C PRO A 156 -3.93 16.91 27.59
N GLY A 157 -3.52 15.69 27.21
CA GLY A 157 -3.83 15.13 25.89
C GLY A 157 -5.32 14.87 25.68
N ALA A 158 -6.02 14.45 26.74
CA ALA A 158 -7.46 14.29 26.73
C ALA A 158 -8.18 15.64 26.55
N ALA A 159 -7.66 16.71 27.16
CA ALA A 159 -8.22 18.05 26.99
C ALA A 159 -8.04 18.55 25.56
N LEU A 160 -6.86 18.36 24.96
CA LEU A 160 -6.62 18.68 23.56
C LEU A 160 -7.57 17.94 22.61
N ALA A 161 -7.86 16.67 22.90
CA ALA A 161 -8.74 15.84 22.07
C ALA A 161 -10.22 16.28 22.11
N LEU A 162 -10.71 16.69 23.29
CA LEU A 162 -12.12 17.04 23.50
C LEU A 162 -12.40 18.54 23.48
N ALA A 163 -11.37 19.38 23.40
CA ALA A 163 -11.53 20.81 23.25
C ALA A 163 -12.39 21.16 22.04
N ASP A 164 -13.33 22.09 22.21
CA ASP A 164 -14.03 22.72 21.10
C ASP A 164 -13.10 23.66 20.31
N ARG A 165 -13.65 24.42 19.36
CA ARG A 165 -12.83 25.34 18.56
C ARG A 165 -12.28 26.48 19.40
N GLU A 166 -12.93 26.86 20.48
CA GLU A 166 -12.45 27.86 21.42
C GLU A 166 -11.41 27.30 22.41
N GLY A 167 -11.05 26.02 22.30
CA GLY A 167 -10.09 25.35 23.17
C GLY A 167 -10.70 24.87 24.50
N ARG A 168 -12.02 24.91 24.66
CA ARG A 168 -12.71 24.69 25.95
C ARG A 168 -13.18 23.25 26.10
N VAL A 169 -13.15 22.75 27.35
CA VAL A 169 -13.72 21.45 27.75
C VAL A 169 -14.65 21.65 28.95
N ASP A 170 -15.80 20.96 28.97
CA ASP A 170 -16.84 21.20 30.00
C ASP A 170 -16.41 20.78 31.42
N VAL A 171 -15.74 19.63 31.54
CA VAL A 171 -15.24 19.09 32.80
C VAL A 171 -13.79 18.68 32.67
N TYR A 172 -12.93 19.12 33.58
CA TYR A 172 -11.51 18.78 33.57
C TYR A 172 -11.01 18.23 34.90
N ALA A 173 -10.15 17.22 34.83
CA ALA A 173 -9.34 16.76 35.96
C ALA A 173 -7.89 16.53 35.50
N PRO A 174 -6.87 16.93 36.28
CA PRO A 174 -5.47 16.67 35.92
C PRO A 174 -5.12 15.18 35.87
N SER A 175 -5.77 14.35 36.70
CA SER A 175 -5.50 12.92 36.78
C SER A 175 -6.75 12.09 37.13
N PRO A 176 -6.77 10.77 36.81
CA PRO A 176 -7.91 9.91 37.15
C PRO A 176 -8.22 9.83 38.65
N ALA A 177 -7.23 10.08 39.52
CA ALA A 177 -7.40 10.07 40.96
C ALA A 177 -8.23 11.24 41.47
N GLU A 178 -8.23 12.36 40.74
CA GLU A 178 -8.96 13.59 41.09
C GLU A 178 -10.40 13.59 40.57
N VAL A 179 -10.80 12.60 39.77
CA VAL A 179 -12.18 12.45 39.29
C VAL A 179 -13.06 11.91 40.41
N THR A 180 -14.00 12.73 40.88
CA THR A 180 -14.99 12.36 41.90
C THR A 180 -16.17 11.60 41.30
N GLN A 181 -16.74 12.10 40.20
CA GLN A 181 -17.93 11.54 39.56
C GLN A 181 -17.75 11.38 38.04
N TRP A 182 -17.37 10.18 37.61
CA TRP A 182 -17.18 9.82 36.21
C TRP A 182 -18.44 9.99 35.35
N SER A 183 -19.63 9.79 35.93
CA SER A 183 -20.91 9.85 35.21
C SER A 183 -21.31 11.24 34.72
N ARG A 184 -20.53 12.29 35.04
CA ARG A 184 -20.83 13.67 34.60
C ARG A 184 -20.54 13.92 33.11
N GLY A 185 -19.64 13.14 32.51
CA GLY A 185 -19.33 13.25 31.08
C GLY A 185 -20.06 12.19 30.25
N ASP A 186 -20.76 12.63 29.22
CA ASP A 186 -21.31 11.76 28.16
C ASP A 186 -20.19 11.18 27.31
N VAL A 187 -19.17 12.00 27.02
CA VAL A 187 -17.95 11.61 26.33
C VAL A 187 -16.76 11.96 27.20
N VAL A 188 -15.98 10.95 27.56
CA VAL A 188 -14.82 11.09 28.45
C VAL A 188 -13.54 10.73 27.68
N ALA A 189 -12.50 11.53 27.82
CA ALA A 189 -11.15 11.18 27.37
C ALA A 189 -10.21 11.12 28.58
N VAL A 190 -9.34 10.12 28.62
CA VAL A 190 -8.39 9.90 29.71
C VAL A 190 -7.00 9.67 29.14
N GLU A 191 -6.02 10.42 29.61
CA GLU A 191 -4.62 10.23 29.28
C GLU A 191 -3.88 9.43 30.37
N ILE A 192 -3.16 8.40 29.94
CA ILE A 192 -2.22 7.63 30.77
C ILE A 192 -0.83 7.77 30.13
N PRO A 193 -0.03 8.77 30.54
CA PRO A 193 1.23 9.11 29.86
C PRO A 193 2.42 8.26 30.36
N ASP A 194 2.22 7.37 31.34
CA ASP A 194 3.29 6.69 32.08
C ASP A 194 4.26 5.92 31.17
N LEU A 195 3.77 5.36 30.05
CA LEU A 195 4.59 4.67 29.06
C LEU A 195 5.44 5.61 28.20
N VAL A 196 4.93 6.78 27.82
CA VAL A 196 5.64 7.71 26.91
C VAL A 196 6.46 8.76 27.64
N ALA A 197 6.08 9.12 28.88
CA ALA A 197 6.72 10.21 29.64
C ALA A 197 8.25 10.08 29.73
N PRO A 198 8.86 8.88 29.93
CA PRO A 198 10.31 8.74 29.97
C PRO A 198 11.03 8.99 28.62
N TYR A 199 10.27 9.04 27.52
CA TYR A 199 10.78 9.25 26.17
C TYR A 199 10.67 10.70 25.69
N VAL A 200 9.98 11.56 26.45
CA VAL A 200 9.77 12.97 26.10
C VAL A 200 10.65 13.86 26.98
N SER A 201 11.35 14.80 26.35
CA SER A 201 12.16 15.80 27.03
C SER A 201 11.83 17.18 26.50
N GLY A 202 11.06 17.96 27.26
CA GLY A 202 10.47 19.22 26.78
C GLY A 202 9.56 18.93 25.59
N ASP A 203 9.70 19.70 24.51
CA ASP A 203 8.87 19.55 23.31
C ASP A 203 9.42 18.55 22.29
N ARG A 204 10.19 17.55 22.73
CA ARG A 204 10.83 16.58 21.84
C ARG A 204 10.68 15.15 22.32
N LEU A 205 10.17 14.31 21.44
CA LEU A 205 10.21 12.87 21.52
C LEU A 205 11.64 12.39 21.25
N SER A 206 12.05 11.31 21.93
CA SER A 206 13.32 10.62 21.72
C SER A 206 13.55 10.33 20.23
N ASP A 207 14.74 10.69 19.75
CA ASP A 207 15.24 10.35 18.41
C ASP A 207 15.90 8.97 18.35
N VAL A 208 16.09 8.34 19.52
CA VAL A 208 16.59 6.97 19.64
C VAL A 208 15.41 5.99 19.55
N PRO A 209 15.54 4.84 18.84
CA PRO A 209 14.48 3.84 18.69
C PRO A 209 13.85 3.36 20.00
N GLU A 210 14.68 3.01 20.98
CA GLU A 210 14.27 2.52 22.29
C GLU A 210 15.28 3.07 23.32
N ARG A 211 14.81 3.98 24.17
CA ARG A 211 15.61 4.68 25.19
C ARG A 211 15.65 3.90 26.50
N LEU A 212 14.61 3.13 26.81
CA LEU A 212 14.49 2.43 28.07
C LEU A 212 15.08 1.02 27.99
N SER A 213 15.57 0.53 29.13
CA SER A 213 15.83 -0.90 29.27
C SER A 213 14.51 -1.67 29.27
N ALA A 214 14.56 -2.97 28.93
CA ALA A 214 13.37 -3.82 28.93
C ALA A 214 12.64 -3.81 30.29
N GLU A 215 13.38 -3.78 31.40
CA GLU A 215 12.77 -3.73 32.74
C GLU A 215 12.15 -2.37 33.06
N ALA A 216 12.80 -1.26 32.66
CA ALA A 216 12.22 0.07 32.84
C ALA A 216 10.94 0.25 32.01
N ARG A 217 10.91 -0.31 30.79
CA ARG A 217 9.70 -0.35 29.95
C ARG A 217 8.58 -1.17 30.61
N ARG A 218 8.89 -2.36 31.14
CA ARG A 218 7.91 -3.18 31.90
C ARG A 218 7.39 -2.45 33.13
N ALA A 219 8.25 -1.73 33.86
CA ALA A 219 7.84 -0.93 35.01
C ALA A 219 6.87 0.19 34.62
N ALA A 220 7.13 0.89 33.50
CA ALA A 220 6.23 1.91 32.97
C ALA A 220 4.89 1.29 32.49
N ALA A 221 4.91 0.11 31.87
CA ALA A 221 3.70 -0.64 31.51
C ALA A 221 2.88 -1.04 32.73
N ARG A 222 3.53 -1.54 33.80
CA ARG A 222 2.89 -1.86 35.09
C ARG A 222 2.22 -0.63 35.71
N ALA A 223 2.87 0.53 35.66
CA ALA A 223 2.30 1.78 36.16
C ALA A 223 1.06 2.22 35.36
N ALA A 224 1.11 2.15 34.02
CA ALA A 224 -0.03 2.42 33.15
C ALA A 224 -1.20 1.47 33.41
N ASP A 225 -0.92 0.17 33.55
CA ASP A 225 -1.92 -0.86 33.86
C ASP A 225 -2.60 -0.65 35.21
N ALA A 226 -1.82 -0.36 36.25
CA ALA A 226 -2.36 -0.08 37.59
C ALA A 226 -3.26 1.16 37.58
N LYS A 227 -2.87 2.21 36.83
CA LYS A 227 -3.68 3.42 36.67
C LYS A 227 -5.00 3.10 35.96
N LEU A 228 -4.97 2.36 34.85
CA LEU A 228 -6.18 1.89 34.17
C LEU A 228 -7.10 1.09 35.11
N GLY A 229 -6.53 0.12 35.83
CA GLY A 229 -7.26 -0.72 36.79
C GLY A 229 -7.94 0.07 37.92
N SER A 230 -7.38 1.21 38.32
CA SER A 230 -7.92 2.04 39.41
C SER A 230 -9.24 2.74 39.09
N PHE A 231 -9.52 3.01 37.80
CA PHE A 231 -10.74 3.73 37.39
C PHE A 231 -11.66 2.94 36.47
N LEU A 232 -11.18 1.90 35.76
CA LEU A 232 -12.00 1.13 34.84
C LEU A 232 -13.32 0.61 35.45
N PRO A 233 -13.35 0.05 36.69
CA PRO A 233 -14.61 -0.36 37.32
C PRO A 233 -15.55 0.80 37.66
N ARG A 234 -15.03 2.02 37.82
CA ARG A 234 -15.79 3.23 38.14
C ARG A 234 -16.50 3.84 36.92
N LEU A 235 -16.20 3.34 35.71
CA LEU A 235 -16.82 3.82 34.48
C LEU A 235 -18.25 3.28 34.27
N GLY A 236 -18.67 2.22 34.96
CA GLY A 236 -20.01 1.64 34.80
C GLY A 236 -20.27 1.11 33.39
N SER A 237 -21.52 1.18 32.93
CA SER A 237 -21.91 0.76 31.57
C SER A 237 -21.54 1.84 30.55
N ALA A 238 -20.30 1.83 30.08
CA ALA A 238 -19.81 2.70 29.02
C ALA A 238 -19.11 1.88 27.93
N THR A 239 -19.10 2.40 26.70
CA THR A 239 -18.23 1.88 25.64
C THR A 239 -16.82 2.45 25.86
N VAL A 240 -15.85 1.58 26.09
CA VAL A 240 -14.47 1.96 26.41
C VAL A 240 -13.55 1.64 25.24
N LEU A 241 -12.94 2.66 24.68
CA LEU A 241 -11.90 2.59 23.65
C LEU A 241 -10.55 2.73 24.34
N VAL A 242 -9.67 1.74 24.26
CA VAL A 242 -8.27 1.86 24.70
C VAL A 242 -7.38 1.93 23.48
N ALA A 243 -6.55 2.97 23.38
CA ALA A 243 -5.72 3.22 22.21
C ALA A 243 -4.29 3.61 22.60
N GLY A 244 -3.30 3.00 21.96
CA GLY A 244 -1.88 3.34 22.13
C GLY A 244 -1.51 4.63 21.39
N LEU A 245 -2.07 5.77 21.78
CA LEU A 245 -2.04 7.06 21.06
C LEU A 245 -0.66 7.72 20.99
N SER A 246 0.26 7.18 20.20
CA SER A 246 1.48 7.79 19.62
C SER A 246 2.60 6.77 19.51
N ASP A 247 3.68 7.17 18.85
CA ASP A 247 4.99 6.56 19.00
C ASP A 247 5.70 6.99 20.29
N HIS A 248 6.72 6.23 20.68
CA HIS A 248 7.57 6.48 21.86
C HIS A 248 9.05 6.74 21.48
N GLY A 249 9.40 6.74 20.20
CA GLY A 249 10.76 6.98 19.71
C GLY A 249 10.76 7.23 18.20
N SER A 250 11.95 7.16 17.57
CA SER A 250 12.12 7.36 16.12
C SER A 250 11.73 6.17 15.23
N VAL A 251 11.17 5.13 15.85
CA VAL A 251 10.65 3.95 15.17
C VAL A 251 9.13 3.91 15.35
N PRO A 252 8.37 4.06 14.27
CA PRO A 252 6.92 3.91 14.32
C PRO A 252 6.56 2.45 14.58
N HIS A 253 5.49 2.18 15.32
CA HIS A 253 4.96 0.82 15.53
C HIS A 253 3.46 0.76 15.35
N LEU A 254 2.93 -0.44 15.08
CA LEU A 254 1.50 -0.70 15.27
C LEU A 254 1.19 -0.73 16.77
N ARG A 255 0.20 0.07 17.17
CA ARG A 255 -0.18 0.29 18.56
C ARG A 255 -1.35 -0.60 18.97
N ALA A 256 -1.52 -0.80 20.27
CA ALA A 256 -2.65 -1.58 20.76
C ALA A 256 -3.95 -0.77 20.63
N ALA A 257 -5.02 -1.42 20.16
CA ALA A 257 -6.38 -0.89 20.18
C ALA A 257 -7.37 -1.93 20.69
N MET A 258 -8.25 -1.51 21.60
CA MET A 258 -9.31 -2.34 22.16
C MET A 258 -10.60 -1.55 22.22
N ILE A 259 -11.72 -2.23 21.99
CA ILE A 259 -13.05 -1.69 22.29
C ILE A 259 -13.82 -2.68 23.17
N HIS A 260 -14.27 -2.20 24.32
CA HIS A 260 -15.04 -2.93 25.32
C HIS A 260 -16.44 -2.32 25.48
N GLY A 261 -17.43 -3.15 25.74
CA GLY A 261 -18.82 -2.72 25.88
C GLY A 261 -19.58 -2.63 24.55
N GLY A 262 -20.90 -2.39 24.62
CA GLY A 262 -21.77 -2.29 23.44
C GLY A 262 -21.79 -3.53 22.54
N GLY A 263 -21.60 -4.73 23.12
CA GLY A 263 -21.59 -6.01 22.38
C GLY A 263 -20.31 -6.28 21.57
N ALA A 264 -19.28 -5.44 21.70
CA ALA A 264 -18.02 -5.60 20.97
C ALA A 264 -17.25 -6.85 21.41
N SER A 265 -16.89 -7.69 20.44
CA SER A 265 -16.02 -8.85 20.64
C SER A 265 -15.29 -9.19 19.34
N GLY A 266 -14.18 -9.91 19.44
CA GLY A 266 -13.44 -10.42 18.29
C GLY A 266 -12.32 -9.51 17.78
N THR A 267 -12.22 -9.25 16.48
CA THR A 267 -11.21 -8.35 15.90
C THR A 267 -11.80 -6.98 15.67
N LEU A 268 -10.94 -5.97 15.80
CA LEU A 268 -11.27 -4.57 15.62
C LEU A 268 -10.65 -4.07 14.32
N GLY A 269 -11.51 -3.64 13.40
CA GLY A 269 -11.13 -3.16 12.08
C GLY A 269 -11.90 -1.92 11.66
N ALA A 270 -11.60 -1.40 10.47
CA ALA A 270 -12.31 -0.28 9.90
C ALA A 270 -12.32 -0.31 8.37
N ARG A 271 -13.40 0.21 7.78
CA ARG A 271 -13.49 0.36 6.32
C ARG A 271 -12.51 1.39 5.75
N SER A 272 -12.01 2.32 6.57
CA SER A 272 -10.96 3.27 6.17
C SER A 272 -9.67 2.57 5.74
N THR A 273 -9.34 1.45 6.39
CA THR A 273 -8.17 0.62 6.09
C THR A 273 -8.50 -0.56 5.18
N HIS A 274 -9.79 -0.93 5.04
CA HIS A 274 -10.24 -2.19 4.45
C HIS A 274 -9.62 -3.42 5.12
N ARG A 275 -9.45 -3.34 6.45
CA ARG A 275 -8.87 -4.41 7.26
C ARG A 275 -9.73 -4.69 8.48
N ASP A 276 -9.88 -5.97 8.78
CA ASP A 276 -10.69 -6.45 9.91
C ASP A 276 -9.94 -6.38 11.25
N ASP A 277 -8.64 -6.10 11.22
CA ASP A 277 -7.71 -6.12 12.36
C ASP A 277 -6.89 -4.83 12.52
N MET A 278 -7.19 -3.77 11.77
CA MET A 278 -6.44 -2.52 11.82
C MET A 278 -7.31 -1.28 11.63
N ILE A 279 -7.07 -0.27 12.48
CA ILE A 279 -7.72 1.04 12.47
C ILE A 279 -6.67 2.17 12.39
N ILE A 280 -7.11 3.39 12.12
CA ILE A 280 -6.30 4.62 12.15
C ILE A 280 -6.84 5.62 13.18
N LEU A 281 -6.02 6.59 13.59
CA LEU A 281 -6.40 7.60 14.60
C LEU A 281 -7.74 8.32 14.29
N PRO A 282 -8.00 8.79 13.05
CA PRO A 282 -9.30 9.38 12.70
C PRO A 282 -10.53 8.47 12.93
N ASP A 283 -10.36 7.14 12.89
CA ASP A 283 -11.47 6.21 13.13
C ASP A 283 -11.95 6.30 14.59
N LEU A 284 -11.07 6.68 15.53
CA LEU A 284 -11.44 6.92 16.92
C LEU A 284 -12.42 8.09 17.04
N THR A 285 -12.13 9.20 16.35
CA THR A 285 -13.03 10.37 16.28
C THR A 285 -14.39 10.00 15.72
N ALA A 286 -14.41 9.31 14.57
CA ALA A 286 -15.65 8.89 13.93
C ALA A 286 -16.45 7.90 14.81
N THR A 287 -15.75 7.00 15.52
CA THR A 287 -16.37 6.06 16.46
C THR A 287 -16.99 6.77 17.65
N ILE A 288 -16.28 7.73 18.26
CA ILE A 288 -16.79 8.52 19.39
C ILE A 288 -18.07 9.25 19.00
N LEU A 289 -18.06 9.94 17.85
CA LEU A 289 -19.23 10.66 17.33
C LEU A 289 -20.41 9.69 17.09
N ALA A 290 -20.16 8.58 16.39
CA ALA A 290 -21.20 7.60 16.08
C ALA A 290 -21.84 7.00 17.34
N ARG A 291 -21.03 6.61 18.34
CA ARG A 291 -21.53 6.04 19.61
C ARG A 291 -22.24 7.08 20.47
N ALA A 292 -21.77 8.33 20.46
CA ALA A 292 -22.46 9.45 21.11
C ALA A 292 -23.75 9.88 20.39
N GLY A 293 -24.08 9.29 19.22
CA GLY A 293 -25.24 9.65 18.42
C GLY A 293 -25.12 11.01 17.73
N VAL A 294 -23.90 11.44 17.44
CA VAL A 294 -23.57 12.71 16.76
C VAL A 294 -23.12 12.41 15.33
N ALA A 295 -23.67 13.14 14.36
CA ALA A 295 -23.26 13.00 12.96
C ALA A 295 -21.83 13.51 12.77
N ALA A 296 -21.00 12.73 12.07
CA ALA A 296 -19.62 13.12 11.79
C ALA A 296 -19.56 14.35 10.86
N PRO A 297 -18.86 15.44 11.25
CA PRO A 297 -18.62 16.56 10.35
C PRO A 297 -17.88 16.15 9.07
N PRO A 298 -18.07 16.83 7.93
CA PRO A 298 -17.43 16.48 6.66
C PRO A 298 -15.89 16.46 6.69
N ALA A 299 -15.28 17.20 7.62
CA ALA A 299 -13.83 17.21 7.82
C ALA A 299 -13.31 15.84 8.29
N VAL A 300 -14.09 15.08 9.08
CA VAL A 300 -13.65 13.81 9.65
C VAL A 300 -13.46 12.78 8.54
N VAL A 301 -12.22 12.32 8.37
CA VAL A 301 -11.84 11.35 7.32
C VAL A 301 -11.97 9.90 7.77
N GLY A 302 -11.92 9.67 9.09
CA GLY A 302 -12.10 8.33 9.66
C GLY A 302 -13.52 7.80 9.54
N VAL A 303 -13.68 6.51 9.79
CA VAL A 303 -15.00 5.86 9.83
C VAL A 303 -15.18 5.15 11.17
N PRO A 304 -16.43 4.96 11.65
CA PRO A 304 -16.67 4.18 12.86
C PRO A 304 -16.08 2.78 12.71
N VAL A 305 -15.44 2.31 13.78
CA VAL A 305 -14.82 0.98 13.81
C VAL A 305 -15.87 -0.13 13.80
N GLU A 306 -15.49 -1.25 13.21
CA GLU A 306 -16.31 -2.45 13.08
C GLU A 306 -15.67 -3.60 13.88
N THR A 307 -16.51 -4.46 14.43
CA THR A 307 -16.07 -5.66 15.15
C THR A 307 -16.45 -6.90 14.36
N HIS A 308 -15.48 -7.78 14.14
CA HIS A 308 -15.67 -8.99 13.37
C HIS A 308 -15.49 -10.22 14.28
N GLY A 309 -16.29 -11.27 14.05
CA GLY A 309 -16.17 -12.50 14.82
C GLY A 309 -14.80 -13.15 14.62
N THR A 310 -14.20 -13.66 15.70
CA THR A 310 -12.87 -14.30 15.65
C THR A 310 -12.87 -15.67 16.26
N GLY A 311 -12.03 -16.55 15.69
CA GLY A 311 -11.58 -17.77 16.36
C GLY A 311 -10.33 -17.52 17.21
N GLY A 312 -9.97 -18.52 18.02
CA GLY A 312 -8.75 -18.54 18.82
C GLY A 312 -8.92 -17.97 20.22
N ASN A 313 -7.99 -18.35 21.12
CA ASN A 313 -7.95 -17.82 22.48
C ASN A 313 -7.27 -16.44 22.53
N LEU A 314 -7.28 -15.79 23.71
CA LEU A 314 -6.69 -14.46 23.88
C LEU A 314 -5.18 -14.44 23.54
N ASP A 315 -4.43 -15.45 23.96
CA ASP A 315 -2.99 -15.54 23.69
C ASP A 315 -2.69 -15.58 22.18
N GLU A 316 -3.46 -16.36 21.41
CA GLU A 316 -3.33 -16.45 19.96
C GLU A 316 -3.66 -15.11 19.28
N ARG A 317 -4.72 -14.42 19.73
CA ARG A 317 -5.13 -13.11 19.21
C ARG A 317 -4.07 -12.04 19.48
N VAL A 318 -3.56 -11.96 20.70
CA VAL A 318 -2.49 -11.02 21.07
C VAL A 318 -1.18 -11.35 20.33
N ALA A 319 -0.83 -12.63 20.20
CA ALA A 319 0.35 -13.06 19.47
C ALA A 319 0.27 -12.71 17.97
N ALA A 320 -0.90 -12.81 17.36
CA ALA A 320 -1.12 -12.39 15.97
C ALA A 320 -0.86 -10.89 15.78
N LEU A 321 -1.40 -10.04 16.67
CA LEU A 321 -1.22 -8.59 16.62
C LEU A 321 0.24 -8.17 16.90
N ARG A 322 0.95 -8.89 17.79
CA ARG A 322 2.41 -8.72 17.97
C ARG A 322 3.18 -9.09 16.71
N THR A 323 2.82 -10.21 16.09
CA THR A 323 3.44 -10.68 14.85
C THR A 323 3.24 -9.69 13.70
N ALA A 324 2.08 -9.03 13.64
CA ALA A 324 1.79 -8.00 12.65
C ALA A 324 2.75 -6.80 12.76
N ASP A 325 3.05 -6.34 13.99
CA ASP A 325 4.07 -5.29 14.20
C ASP A 325 5.46 -5.77 13.79
N VAL A 326 5.88 -6.97 14.21
CA VAL A 326 7.18 -7.57 13.84
C VAL A 326 7.33 -7.66 12.32
N ALA A 327 6.28 -8.07 11.61
CA ALA A 327 6.28 -8.12 10.16
C ALA A 327 6.46 -6.71 9.56
N GLY A 328 5.71 -5.73 10.07
CA GLY A 328 5.81 -4.34 9.64
C GLY A 328 7.20 -3.72 9.86
N GLN A 329 7.81 -3.96 11.03
CA GLN A 329 9.17 -3.51 11.37
C GLN A 329 10.21 -4.18 10.47
N THR A 330 10.13 -5.51 10.33
CA THR A 330 11.10 -6.27 9.53
C THR A 330 11.14 -5.74 8.10
N ILE A 331 9.97 -5.49 7.49
CA ILE A 331 9.90 -4.92 6.14
C ILE A 331 10.45 -3.51 6.10
N ARG A 332 10.04 -2.63 7.03
CA ARG A 332 10.56 -1.24 7.11
C ARG A 332 12.09 -1.21 7.14
N ASP A 333 12.69 -2.01 8.01
CA ASP A 333 14.13 -2.00 8.26
C ASP A 333 14.92 -2.65 7.11
N THR A 334 14.33 -3.63 6.43
CA THR A 334 14.99 -4.35 5.34
C THR A 334 14.73 -3.77 3.95
N THR A 335 13.73 -2.90 3.79
CA THR A 335 13.33 -2.31 2.49
C THR A 335 14.49 -1.58 1.81
N GLY A 336 15.21 -0.72 2.54
CA GLY A 336 16.34 0.04 1.98
C GLY A 336 17.48 -0.86 1.50
N VAL A 337 17.81 -1.88 2.30
CA VAL A 337 18.82 -2.90 1.94
C VAL A 337 18.35 -3.69 0.72
N PHE A 338 17.10 -4.16 0.71
CA PHE A 338 16.54 -4.91 -0.41
C PHE A 338 16.63 -4.16 -1.73
N PHE A 339 16.15 -2.91 -1.80
CA PHE A 339 16.19 -2.14 -3.04
C PHE A 339 17.62 -1.81 -3.48
N THR A 340 18.52 -1.53 -2.54
CA THR A 340 19.94 -1.29 -2.84
C THR A 340 20.59 -2.56 -3.40
N THR A 341 20.40 -3.71 -2.73
CA THR A 341 20.91 -5.01 -3.19
C THR A 341 20.33 -5.38 -4.54
N LEU A 342 19.03 -5.20 -4.76
CA LEU A 342 18.38 -5.47 -6.04
C LEU A 342 18.96 -4.57 -7.16
N ALA A 343 19.16 -3.28 -6.91
CA ALA A 343 19.76 -2.36 -7.87
C ALA A 343 21.19 -2.77 -8.23
N VAL A 344 22.03 -3.07 -7.23
CA VAL A 344 23.40 -3.55 -7.45
C VAL A 344 23.43 -4.86 -8.23
N LEU A 345 22.59 -5.84 -7.84
CA LEU A 345 22.46 -7.11 -8.55
C LEU A 345 22.04 -6.91 -10.01
N GLN A 346 21.10 -6.01 -10.29
CA GLN A 346 20.68 -5.68 -11.65
C GLN A 346 21.82 -5.07 -12.47
N VAL A 347 22.54 -4.08 -11.93
CA VAL A 347 23.66 -3.43 -12.63
C VAL A 347 24.77 -4.45 -12.93
N VAL A 348 25.20 -5.21 -11.92
CA VAL A 348 26.22 -6.26 -12.08
C VAL A 348 25.78 -7.30 -13.10
N PHE A 349 24.52 -7.74 -13.02
CA PHE A 349 23.94 -8.68 -13.98
C PHE A 349 23.96 -8.11 -15.40
N TYR A 350 23.48 -6.89 -15.64
CA TYR A 350 23.43 -6.31 -16.98
C TYR A 350 24.82 -6.07 -17.58
N VAL A 351 25.78 -5.61 -16.78
CA VAL A 351 27.18 -5.44 -17.23
C VAL A 351 27.78 -6.81 -17.59
N THR A 352 27.63 -7.79 -16.72
CA THR A 352 28.18 -9.14 -16.93
C THR A 352 27.51 -9.83 -18.13
N ALA A 353 26.19 -9.75 -18.21
CA ALA A 353 25.41 -10.26 -19.34
C ALA A 353 25.87 -9.60 -20.63
N PHE A 354 26.02 -8.27 -20.69
CA PHE A 354 26.49 -7.57 -21.88
C PHE A 354 27.87 -8.06 -22.35
N LEU A 355 28.83 -8.23 -21.43
CA LEU A 355 30.17 -8.73 -21.73
C LEU A 355 30.16 -10.18 -22.23
N LEU A 356 29.41 -11.05 -21.57
CA LEU A 356 29.27 -12.47 -21.96
C LEU A 356 28.52 -12.63 -23.29
N LEU A 357 27.49 -11.82 -23.54
CA LEU A 357 26.75 -11.80 -24.81
C LEU A 357 27.64 -11.36 -25.97
N ARG A 358 28.53 -10.37 -25.76
CA ARG A 358 29.54 -9.97 -26.75
C ARG A 358 30.51 -11.10 -27.08
N ARG A 359 30.87 -11.91 -26.09
CA ARG A 359 31.75 -13.08 -26.26
C ARG A 359 31.01 -14.34 -26.71
N ARG A 360 29.67 -14.32 -26.77
CA ARG A 360 28.79 -15.48 -27.01
C ARG A 360 29.04 -16.63 -26.02
N ASP A 361 29.46 -16.30 -24.81
CA ASP A 361 29.83 -17.24 -23.77
C ASP A 361 28.77 -17.29 -22.64
N GLY A 362 28.66 -18.41 -21.93
CA GLY A 362 27.81 -18.54 -20.75
C GLY A 362 26.31 -18.30 -20.96
N LEU A 363 25.81 -18.35 -22.20
CA LEU A 363 24.43 -17.98 -22.54
C LEU A 363 23.34 -18.69 -21.71
N PRO A 364 23.43 -20.01 -21.42
CA PRO A 364 22.46 -20.67 -20.54
C PRO A 364 22.44 -20.10 -19.12
N ALA A 365 23.60 -19.76 -18.56
CA ALA A 365 23.73 -19.19 -17.22
C ALA A 365 23.17 -17.76 -17.18
N VAL A 366 23.49 -16.92 -18.18
CA VAL A 366 22.92 -15.57 -18.31
C VAL A 366 21.40 -15.64 -18.43
N ARG A 367 20.87 -16.57 -19.22
CA ARG A 367 19.42 -16.78 -19.35
C ARG A 367 18.79 -17.21 -18.03
N ALA A 368 19.41 -18.13 -17.29
CA ALA A 368 18.92 -18.58 -16.00
C ALA A 368 18.91 -17.44 -14.97
N ALA A 369 20.00 -16.68 -14.88
CA ALA A 369 20.10 -15.51 -14.02
C ALA A 369 19.07 -14.42 -14.38
N ALA A 370 18.80 -14.20 -15.68
CA ALA A 370 17.78 -13.25 -16.12
C ALA A 370 16.37 -13.63 -15.62
N VAL A 371 16.01 -14.92 -15.71
CA VAL A 371 14.73 -15.42 -15.21
C VAL A 371 14.67 -15.38 -13.68
N ALA A 372 15.77 -15.69 -13.00
CA ALA A 372 15.88 -15.58 -11.55
C ALA A 372 15.64 -14.14 -11.07
N LEU A 373 16.32 -13.18 -11.68
CA LEU A 373 16.18 -11.76 -11.38
C LEU A 373 14.74 -11.27 -11.59
N ALA A 374 14.09 -11.68 -12.68
CA ALA A 374 12.69 -11.35 -12.95
C ALA A 374 11.68 -12.08 -12.05
N SER A 375 12.10 -13.16 -11.37
CA SER A 375 11.25 -13.88 -10.42
C SER A 375 11.25 -13.26 -9.02
N ILE A 376 12.26 -12.42 -8.70
CA ILE A 376 12.37 -11.77 -7.38
C ILE A 376 11.11 -10.93 -7.06
N PRO A 377 10.61 -10.05 -7.94
CA PRO A 377 9.47 -9.20 -7.59
C PRO A 377 8.23 -9.96 -7.14
N VAL A 378 7.80 -10.97 -7.91
CA VAL A 378 6.62 -11.76 -7.52
C VAL A 378 6.86 -12.60 -6.25
N SER A 379 8.10 -13.03 -6.03
CA SER A 379 8.48 -13.76 -4.83
C SER A 379 8.33 -12.92 -3.55
N THR A 380 8.49 -11.60 -3.64
CA THR A 380 8.29 -10.69 -2.49
C THR A 380 6.83 -10.61 -2.02
N TYR A 381 5.86 -10.93 -2.86
CA TYR A 381 4.45 -11.02 -2.47
C TYR A 381 4.11 -12.44 -2.01
N LEU A 382 4.57 -13.45 -2.75
CA LEU A 382 4.33 -14.86 -2.42
C LEU A 382 4.93 -15.28 -1.07
N VAL A 383 5.98 -14.61 -0.59
CA VAL A 383 6.56 -14.89 0.73
C VAL A 383 5.55 -14.72 1.87
N ASN A 384 4.53 -13.87 1.71
CA ASN A 384 3.47 -13.66 2.70
C ASN A 384 2.49 -14.84 2.82
N LEU A 385 2.62 -15.87 1.97
CA LEU A 385 1.98 -17.17 2.19
C LEU A 385 2.71 -18.02 3.25
N THR A 386 3.90 -17.62 3.67
CA THR A 386 4.71 -18.31 4.68
C THR A 386 4.67 -17.56 6.02
N PRO A 387 4.78 -18.26 7.16
CA PRO A 387 4.74 -17.64 8.49
C PRO A 387 6.10 -17.01 8.88
N TRP A 388 6.80 -16.37 7.95
CA TRP A 388 8.17 -15.89 8.15
C TRP A 388 8.32 -14.92 9.34
N ALA A 389 7.30 -14.13 9.64
CA ALA A 389 7.31 -13.18 10.75
C ALA A 389 7.24 -13.84 12.14
N ARG A 390 6.85 -15.11 12.22
CA ARG A 390 6.76 -15.88 13.48
C ARG A 390 8.07 -16.57 13.87
N THR A 391 9.11 -16.48 13.05
CA THR A 391 10.38 -17.18 13.32
C THR A 391 11.29 -16.36 14.24
N ALA A 392 12.29 -17.02 14.83
CA ALA A 392 13.27 -16.37 15.68
C ALA A 392 14.15 -15.35 14.93
N GLN A 393 14.29 -15.49 13.62
CA GLN A 393 15.03 -14.55 12.75
C GLN A 393 14.17 -14.17 11.53
N PRO A 394 13.19 -13.26 11.70
CA PRO A 394 12.24 -12.91 10.64
C PRO A 394 12.91 -12.42 9.37
N ALA A 395 13.90 -11.53 9.47
CA ALA A 395 14.60 -10.96 8.32
C ALA A 395 15.35 -12.03 7.50
N VAL A 396 16.10 -12.92 8.16
CA VAL A 396 16.82 -14.01 7.49
C VAL A 396 15.85 -14.96 6.82
N THR A 397 14.76 -15.32 7.52
CA THR A 397 13.73 -16.20 6.99
C THR A 397 13.04 -15.59 5.78
N LEU A 398 12.72 -14.29 5.84
CA LEU A 398 12.12 -13.53 4.74
C LEU A 398 12.99 -13.59 3.48
N PHE A 399 14.28 -13.24 3.57
CA PHE A 399 15.18 -13.26 2.41
C PHE A 399 15.43 -14.69 1.89
N ALA A 400 15.60 -15.67 2.77
CA ALA A 400 15.78 -17.06 2.39
C ALA A 400 14.53 -17.60 1.66
N ALA A 401 13.33 -17.29 2.15
CA ALA A 401 12.08 -17.69 1.52
C ALA A 401 11.87 -17.00 0.17
N ILE A 402 12.19 -15.70 0.05
CA ILE A 402 12.16 -14.99 -1.25
C ILE A 402 13.11 -15.65 -2.24
N ALA A 403 14.34 -15.96 -1.83
CA ALA A 403 15.32 -16.62 -2.69
C ALA A 403 14.85 -18.03 -3.11
N ALA A 404 14.29 -18.82 -2.18
CA ALA A 404 13.76 -20.15 -2.45
C ALA A 404 12.57 -20.11 -3.43
N ILE A 405 11.62 -19.18 -3.24
CA ILE A 405 10.48 -18.99 -4.14
C ILE A 405 10.97 -18.54 -5.52
N ALA A 406 11.89 -17.58 -5.59
CA ALA A 406 12.47 -17.10 -6.85
C ALA A 406 13.19 -18.24 -7.60
N ALA A 407 13.94 -19.08 -6.89
CA ALA A 407 14.59 -20.26 -7.47
C ALA A 407 13.56 -21.28 -7.98
N ALA A 408 12.51 -21.58 -7.21
CA ALA A 408 11.45 -22.50 -7.62
C ALA A 408 10.72 -22.00 -8.87
N LEU A 409 10.37 -20.71 -8.93
CA LEU A 409 9.77 -20.09 -10.11
C LEU A 409 10.69 -20.13 -11.33
N THR A 410 11.99 -19.91 -11.13
CA THR A 410 13.00 -19.99 -12.18
C THR A 410 13.11 -21.40 -12.74
N VAL A 411 13.19 -22.41 -11.87
CA VAL A 411 13.22 -23.82 -12.26
C VAL A 411 11.94 -24.18 -13.02
N ALA A 412 10.77 -23.80 -12.52
CA ALA A 412 9.50 -24.04 -13.23
C ALA A 412 9.52 -23.39 -14.63
N ALA A 413 9.91 -22.12 -14.72
CA ALA A 413 9.96 -21.37 -15.98
C ALA A 413 10.95 -21.99 -16.99
N LEU A 414 12.08 -22.55 -16.56
CA LEU A 414 13.12 -23.09 -17.43
C LEU A 414 13.00 -24.61 -17.70
N ALA A 415 12.45 -25.38 -16.78
CA ALA A 415 12.32 -26.84 -16.89
C ALA A 415 10.99 -27.29 -17.51
N GLY A 416 9.93 -26.48 -17.40
CA GLY A 416 8.60 -26.84 -17.89
C GLY A 416 8.50 -27.04 -19.42
N PRO A 417 7.36 -27.56 -19.92
CA PRO A 417 7.16 -27.87 -21.33
C PRO A 417 7.21 -26.63 -22.25
N TRP A 418 6.88 -25.45 -21.70
CA TRP A 418 6.96 -24.15 -22.37
C TRP A 418 8.39 -23.71 -22.72
N ARG A 419 9.43 -24.32 -22.12
CA ARG A 419 10.85 -23.99 -22.39
C ARG A 419 11.24 -24.11 -23.87
N ARG A 420 10.44 -24.88 -24.64
CA ARG A 420 10.60 -25.07 -26.09
C ARG A 420 10.32 -23.79 -26.87
N GLY A 421 9.45 -22.91 -26.39
CA GLY A 421 9.13 -21.65 -27.04
C GLY A 421 10.09 -20.53 -26.66
N VAL A 422 10.35 -19.60 -27.59
CA VAL A 422 11.18 -18.40 -27.36
C VAL A 422 10.62 -17.55 -26.21
N LEU A 423 9.31 -17.35 -26.17
CA LEU A 423 8.62 -16.57 -25.15
C LEU A 423 8.21 -17.38 -23.90
N GLY A 424 8.56 -18.67 -23.82
CA GLY A 424 8.05 -19.59 -22.80
C GLY A 424 8.29 -19.11 -21.35
N PRO A 425 9.55 -19.03 -20.89
CA PRO A 425 9.87 -18.56 -19.54
C PRO A 425 9.34 -17.15 -19.24
N LEU A 426 9.42 -16.24 -20.22
CA LEU A 426 8.86 -14.88 -20.13
C LEU A 426 7.36 -14.93 -19.82
N THR A 427 6.61 -15.74 -20.57
CA THR A 427 5.16 -15.86 -20.38
C THR A 427 4.83 -16.42 -19.01
N VAL A 428 5.61 -17.38 -18.51
CA VAL A 428 5.37 -18.00 -17.20
C VAL A 428 5.57 -17.01 -16.07
N ILE A 429 6.72 -16.34 -16.01
CA ILE A 429 6.98 -15.39 -14.93
C ILE A 429 5.99 -14.22 -15.00
N ALA A 430 5.75 -13.66 -16.19
CA ALA A 430 4.79 -12.58 -16.33
C ALA A 430 3.35 -13.03 -16.00
N ALA A 431 2.94 -14.25 -16.34
CA ALA A 431 1.62 -14.77 -15.99
C ALA A 431 1.46 -15.00 -14.50
N VAL A 432 2.50 -15.53 -13.82
CA VAL A 432 2.48 -15.70 -12.37
C VAL A 432 2.44 -14.34 -11.69
N THR A 433 3.25 -13.37 -12.10
CA THR A 433 3.21 -12.00 -11.56
C THR A 433 1.83 -11.36 -11.73
N ALA A 434 1.24 -11.44 -12.92
CA ALA A 434 -0.09 -10.89 -13.16
C ALA A 434 -1.17 -11.61 -12.33
N ALA A 435 -1.13 -12.94 -12.24
CA ALA A 435 -2.10 -13.73 -11.49
C ALA A 435 -2.01 -13.48 -9.99
N VAL A 436 -0.79 -13.38 -9.44
CA VAL A 436 -0.58 -13.08 -8.01
C VAL A 436 -1.14 -11.69 -7.68
N LEU A 437 -0.80 -10.66 -8.46
CA LEU A 437 -1.24 -9.29 -8.18
C LEU A 437 -2.74 -9.10 -8.41
N LEU A 438 -3.32 -9.68 -9.47
CA LEU A 438 -4.77 -9.62 -9.70
C LEU A 438 -5.54 -10.45 -8.67
N GLY A 439 -5.04 -11.64 -8.32
CA GLY A 439 -5.65 -12.49 -7.31
C GLY A 439 -5.64 -11.82 -5.95
N ASP A 440 -4.50 -11.27 -5.54
CA ASP A 440 -4.34 -10.52 -4.29
C ASP A 440 -5.32 -9.34 -4.23
N LEU A 441 -5.45 -8.60 -5.33
CA LEU A 441 -6.37 -7.48 -5.44
C LEU A 441 -7.84 -7.88 -5.26
N LEU A 442 -8.24 -9.03 -5.81
CA LEU A 442 -9.59 -9.59 -5.66
C LEU A 442 -9.85 -10.18 -4.26
N THR A 443 -8.80 -10.50 -3.49
CA THR A 443 -8.92 -11.06 -2.12
C THR A 443 -8.63 -10.05 -1.01
N GLY A 444 -8.62 -8.74 -1.30
CA GLY A 444 -8.43 -7.70 -0.27
C GLY A 444 -6.97 -7.35 0.04
N THR A 445 -6.04 -7.65 -0.86
CA THR A 445 -4.60 -7.31 -0.79
C THR A 445 -3.81 -7.84 0.44
N PRO A 446 -4.02 -9.08 0.92
CA PRO A 446 -3.23 -9.64 2.02
C PRO A 446 -1.74 -9.84 1.69
N LEU A 447 -1.37 -10.12 0.43
CA LEU A 447 0.02 -10.37 0.03
C LEU A 447 0.81 -9.08 -0.15
N GLN A 448 0.16 -7.96 -0.47
CA GLN A 448 0.82 -6.66 -0.55
C GLN A 448 1.12 -6.03 0.81
N LEU A 449 0.30 -6.32 1.82
CA LEU A 449 0.56 -5.85 3.18
C LEU A 449 1.79 -6.58 3.76
N ASN A 450 2.74 -5.81 4.28
CA ASN A 450 4.02 -6.29 4.77
C ASN A 450 4.84 -7.06 3.71
N SER A 451 4.85 -6.56 2.47
CA SER A 451 5.76 -7.02 1.41
C SER A 451 6.83 -5.96 1.09
N LEU A 452 8.05 -6.39 0.75
CA LEU A 452 9.17 -5.50 0.39
C LEU A 452 8.87 -4.59 -0.81
N MET A 453 8.05 -5.07 -1.76
CA MET A 453 7.60 -4.31 -2.92
C MET A 453 6.13 -3.91 -2.81
N GLY A 454 5.52 -4.04 -1.62
CA GLY A 454 4.17 -3.62 -1.30
C GLY A 454 4.17 -2.41 -0.38
N TYR A 455 3.40 -2.48 0.70
CA TYR A 455 3.30 -1.45 1.74
C TYR A 455 3.23 -2.10 3.13
N THR A 456 3.37 -1.30 4.19
CA THR A 456 3.32 -1.76 5.57
C THR A 456 2.38 -0.87 6.40
N GLY A 457 1.61 -1.51 7.29
CA GLY A 457 0.70 -0.81 8.20
C GLY A 457 1.43 0.11 9.19
N VAL A 458 2.70 -0.20 9.51
CA VAL A 458 3.55 0.62 10.38
C VAL A 458 3.86 1.98 9.75
N VAL A 459 4.21 2.02 8.46
CA VAL A 459 4.49 3.28 7.77
C VAL A 459 3.20 4.06 7.49
N GLY A 460 2.09 3.33 7.29
CA GLY A 460 0.76 3.93 7.17
C GLY A 460 0.56 4.81 5.92
N ALA A 461 1.37 4.63 4.87
CA ALA A 461 1.18 5.34 3.61
C ALA A 461 -0.05 4.84 2.84
N ARG A 462 -0.33 3.53 2.95
CA ARG A 462 -1.47 2.83 2.33
C ARG A 462 -1.77 1.55 3.10
N TYR A 463 -3.04 1.16 3.17
CA TYR A 463 -3.50 -0.02 3.90
C TYR A 463 -4.15 -1.08 2.99
N TYR A 464 -4.61 -0.70 1.80
CA TYR A 464 -5.24 -1.58 0.81
C TYR A 464 -5.00 -1.06 -0.62
N GLY A 465 -5.35 -1.89 -1.60
CA GLY A 465 -5.28 -1.54 -3.02
C GLY A 465 -3.89 -1.66 -3.61
N LEU A 466 -3.70 -1.14 -4.83
CA LEU A 466 -2.51 -1.40 -5.64
C LEU A 466 -1.49 -0.26 -5.51
N GLY A 467 -0.37 -0.53 -4.83
CA GLY A 467 0.80 0.36 -4.76
C GLY A 467 1.35 0.78 -6.13
N ASN A 468 2.05 1.91 -6.22
CA ASN A 468 2.71 2.34 -7.47
C ASN A 468 3.73 1.32 -8.02
N ILE A 469 4.46 0.65 -7.13
CA ILE A 469 5.41 -0.41 -7.49
C ILE A 469 4.66 -1.68 -7.98
N PRO A 470 3.69 -2.23 -7.22
CA PRO A 470 2.82 -3.30 -7.70
C PRO A 470 2.12 -2.98 -9.03
N PHE A 471 1.65 -1.74 -9.23
CA PHE A 471 1.10 -1.25 -10.49
C PHE A 471 2.07 -1.43 -11.66
N ALA A 472 3.31 -0.94 -11.51
CA ALA A 472 4.33 -1.06 -12.56
C ALA A 472 4.59 -2.52 -12.96
N LEU A 473 4.61 -3.42 -11.97
CA LEU A 473 4.80 -4.85 -12.17
C LEU A 473 3.57 -5.48 -12.84
N LEU A 474 2.35 -5.15 -12.40
CA LEU A 474 1.10 -5.65 -12.96
C LEU A 474 0.95 -5.22 -14.42
N ALA A 475 1.11 -3.93 -14.70
CA ALA A 475 0.98 -3.38 -16.05
C ALA A 475 1.99 -4.03 -17.01
N THR A 476 3.25 -4.13 -16.58
CA THR A 476 4.30 -4.80 -17.36
C THR A 476 3.97 -6.28 -17.59
N ALA A 477 3.57 -7.01 -16.54
CA ALA A 477 3.25 -8.42 -16.60
C ALA A 477 2.08 -8.71 -17.56
N VAL A 478 0.97 -7.96 -17.44
CA VAL A 478 -0.21 -8.10 -18.31
C VAL A 478 0.14 -7.83 -19.76
N LEU A 479 0.89 -6.76 -20.06
CA LEU A 479 1.30 -6.45 -21.43
C LEU A 479 2.24 -7.51 -22.01
N LEU A 480 3.16 -8.06 -21.22
CA LEU A 480 4.04 -9.14 -21.69
C LEU A 480 3.30 -10.47 -21.92
N VAL A 481 2.35 -10.84 -21.06
CA VAL A 481 1.52 -12.05 -21.23
C VAL A 481 0.63 -11.92 -22.46
N THR A 482 -0.08 -10.80 -22.57
CA THR A 482 -1.00 -10.55 -23.69
C THR A 482 -0.26 -10.49 -25.02
N THR A 483 0.97 -9.96 -25.05
CA THR A 483 1.78 -9.98 -26.28
C THR A 483 2.34 -11.34 -26.64
N ALA A 484 2.70 -12.18 -25.67
CA ALA A 484 3.07 -13.56 -25.94
C ALA A 484 1.89 -14.39 -26.48
N ALA A 485 0.67 -14.12 -26.02
CA ALA A 485 -0.54 -14.71 -26.58
C ALA A 485 -0.86 -14.13 -27.97
N ALA A 486 -0.72 -12.81 -28.15
CA ALA A 486 -0.93 -12.13 -29.42
C ALA A 486 0.02 -12.65 -30.51
N ASP A 487 1.28 -12.94 -30.20
CA ASP A 487 2.24 -13.50 -31.17
C ASP A 487 1.72 -14.80 -31.80
N ARG A 488 1.19 -15.70 -30.97
CA ARG A 488 0.59 -16.96 -31.45
C ARG A 488 -0.65 -16.71 -32.30
N LEU A 489 -1.54 -15.82 -31.87
CA LEU A 489 -2.79 -15.51 -32.58
C LEU A 489 -2.54 -14.82 -33.92
N VAL A 490 -1.60 -13.88 -33.97
CA VAL A 490 -1.22 -13.17 -35.21
C VAL A 490 -0.59 -14.15 -36.20
N ARG A 491 0.29 -15.05 -35.76
CA ARG A 491 0.84 -16.12 -36.60
C ARG A 491 -0.23 -17.07 -37.14
N ALA A 492 -1.30 -17.30 -36.38
CA ALA A 492 -2.46 -18.07 -36.81
C ALA A 492 -3.46 -17.27 -37.68
N GLY A 493 -3.13 -16.05 -38.12
CA GLY A 493 -4.00 -15.19 -38.93
C GLY A 493 -5.14 -14.51 -38.17
N ARG A 494 -5.22 -14.66 -36.84
CA ARG A 494 -6.32 -14.16 -36.00
C ARG A 494 -6.02 -12.80 -35.38
N LYS A 495 -5.58 -11.84 -36.20
CA LYS A 495 -5.11 -10.51 -35.75
C LYS A 495 -6.15 -9.73 -34.95
N ALA A 496 -7.41 -9.72 -35.38
CA ALA A 496 -8.49 -9.03 -34.66
C ALA A 496 -8.70 -9.61 -33.25
N VAL A 497 -8.58 -10.93 -33.11
CA VAL A 497 -8.67 -11.62 -31.80
C VAL A 497 -7.49 -11.23 -30.91
N ALA A 498 -6.28 -11.12 -31.48
CA ALA A 498 -5.10 -10.68 -30.73
C ALA A 498 -5.25 -9.26 -30.18
N VAL A 499 -5.72 -8.31 -31.01
CA VAL A 499 -5.98 -6.92 -30.57
C VAL A 499 -7.06 -6.89 -29.49
N THR A 500 -8.16 -7.64 -29.68
CA THR A 500 -9.25 -7.71 -28.71
C THR A 500 -8.76 -8.30 -27.38
N LEU A 501 -7.91 -9.33 -27.41
CA LEU A 501 -7.34 -9.94 -26.20
C LEU A 501 -6.48 -8.94 -25.41
N VAL A 502 -5.60 -8.21 -26.09
CA VAL A 502 -4.75 -7.17 -25.46
C VAL A 502 -5.62 -6.09 -24.84
N ALA A 503 -6.59 -5.56 -25.60
CA ALA A 503 -7.48 -4.51 -25.12
C ALA A 503 -8.35 -4.98 -23.94
N ALA A 504 -8.93 -6.17 -24.02
CA ALA A 504 -9.83 -6.70 -23.00
C ALA A 504 -9.09 -7.01 -21.69
N LEU A 505 -7.96 -7.72 -21.74
CA LEU A 505 -7.20 -8.06 -20.53
C LEU A 505 -6.50 -6.83 -19.93
N GLY A 506 -5.99 -5.94 -20.78
CA GLY A 506 -5.45 -4.66 -20.34
C GLY A 506 -6.51 -3.81 -19.66
N ALA A 507 -7.68 -3.64 -20.29
CA ALA A 507 -8.80 -2.88 -19.71
C ALA A 507 -9.31 -3.53 -18.41
N PHE A 508 -9.41 -4.85 -18.34
CA PHE A 508 -9.80 -5.55 -17.12
C PHE A 508 -8.82 -5.26 -15.96
N ALA A 509 -7.52 -5.42 -16.19
CA ALA A 509 -6.50 -5.15 -15.16
C ALA A 509 -6.49 -3.66 -14.74
N MET A 510 -6.60 -2.75 -15.71
CA MET A 510 -6.69 -1.30 -15.48
C MET A 510 -7.97 -0.90 -14.71
N LEU A 511 -9.11 -1.51 -15.02
CA LEU A 511 -10.34 -1.22 -14.31
C LEU A 511 -10.24 -1.68 -12.85
N LEU A 512 -9.68 -2.86 -12.59
CA LEU A 512 -9.44 -3.33 -11.22
C LEU A 512 -8.46 -2.42 -10.46
N ASP A 513 -7.38 -1.99 -11.12
CA ASP A 513 -6.39 -1.05 -10.60
C ASP A 513 -7.01 0.29 -10.16
N GLY A 514 -7.91 0.84 -10.97
CA GLY A 514 -8.60 2.10 -10.67
C GLY A 514 -9.85 2.01 -9.81
N TRP A 515 -10.42 0.82 -9.62
CA TRP A 515 -11.76 0.68 -9.06
C TRP A 515 -11.80 1.12 -7.58
N PRO A 516 -12.73 2.02 -7.19
CA PRO A 516 -12.86 2.46 -5.80
C PRO A 516 -13.14 1.31 -4.84
N GLY A 517 -12.33 1.19 -3.80
CA GLY A 517 -12.42 0.14 -2.78
C GLY A 517 -11.74 -1.18 -3.15
N VAL A 518 -11.15 -1.28 -4.34
CA VAL A 518 -10.34 -2.42 -4.78
C VAL A 518 -8.90 -1.95 -5.01
N GLY A 519 -8.57 -1.38 -6.17
CA GLY A 519 -7.20 -0.94 -6.48
C GLY A 519 -6.89 0.48 -6.04
N SER A 520 -7.85 1.41 -6.18
CA SER A 520 -7.71 2.81 -5.77
C SER A 520 -6.41 3.49 -6.25
N ASP A 521 -5.85 3.10 -7.41
CA ASP A 521 -4.68 3.74 -8.03
C ASP A 521 -5.06 4.51 -9.31
N PHE A 522 -5.23 5.82 -9.16
CA PHE A 522 -5.65 6.68 -10.27
C PHE A 522 -4.52 7.00 -11.23
N GLY A 523 -3.30 7.19 -10.71
CA GLY A 523 -2.16 7.45 -11.56
C GLY A 523 -1.76 6.21 -12.35
N GLY A 524 -1.98 5.02 -11.78
CA GLY A 524 -1.96 3.73 -12.46
C GLY A 524 -2.87 3.69 -13.70
N VAL A 525 -4.15 4.06 -13.57
CA VAL A 525 -5.09 4.09 -14.72
C VAL A 525 -4.61 5.03 -15.82
N ILE A 526 -4.25 6.27 -15.48
CA ILE A 526 -3.78 7.28 -16.46
C ILE A 526 -2.54 6.77 -17.19
N ALA A 527 -1.66 6.07 -16.48
CA ALA A 527 -0.46 5.48 -17.04
C ALA A 527 -0.74 4.22 -17.88
N PHE A 528 -1.71 3.40 -17.50
CA PHE A 528 -1.94 2.12 -18.17
C PHE A 528 -2.66 2.25 -19.50
N VAL A 529 -3.65 3.16 -19.61
CA VAL A 529 -4.42 3.42 -20.85
C VAL A 529 -3.52 3.61 -22.08
N PRO A 530 -2.54 4.53 -22.09
CA PRO A 530 -1.66 4.71 -23.25
C PRO A 530 -0.79 3.49 -23.52
N GLY A 531 -0.34 2.76 -22.51
CA GLY A 531 0.41 1.50 -22.69
C GLY A 531 -0.40 0.42 -23.40
N ILE A 532 -1.64 0.19 -22.96
CA ILE A 532 -2.59 -0.76 -23.59
C ILE A 532 -2.83 -0.37 -25.04
N ALA A 533 -3.10 0.92 -25.28
CA ALA A 533 -3.39 1.44 -26.61
C ALA A 533 -2.19 1.30 -27.56
N VAL A 534 -0.98 1.62 -27.09
CA VAL A 534 0.25 1.45 -27.87
C VAL A 534 0.46 -0.01 -28.24
N THR A 535 0.32 -0.94 -27.29
CA THR A 535 0.43 -2.37 -27.59
C THR A 535 -0.63 -2.82 -28.58
N ALA A 536 -1.90 -2.46 -28.39
CA ALA A 536 -2.99 -2.83 -29.29
C ALA A 536 -2.80 -2.28 -30.71
N LEU A 537 -2.35 -1.03 -30.86
CA LEU A 537 -2.09 -0.41 -32.16
C LEU A 537 -0.94 -1.10 -32.91
N ILE A 538 0.15 -1.42 -32.22
CA ILE A 538 1.30 -2.10 -32.84
C ILE A 538 0.88 -3.51 -33.25
N VAL A 539 0.15 -4.25 -32.40
CA VAL A 539 -0.42 -5.57 -32.76
C VAL A 539 -1.37 -5.45 -33.96
N ALA A 540 -2.15 -4.36 -34.04
CA ALA A 540 -3.00 -4.04 -35.18
C ALA A 540 -2.22 -3.64 -36.46
N GLY A 541 -0.89 -3.49 -36.40
CA GLY A 541 -0.05 -3.01 -37.51
C GLY A 541 -0.28 -1.54 -37.85
N ARG A 542 -0.79 -0.75 -36.91
CA ARG A 542 -1.04 0.68 -37.06
C ARG A 542 0.12 1.48 -36.46
N ARG A 543 0.41 2.65 -37.03
CA ARG A 543 1.41 3.57 -36.49
C ARG A 543 0.88 4.28 -35.24
N VAL A 544 1.74 4.35 -34.23
CA VAL A 544 1.58 5.18 -33.03
C VAL A 544 2.02 6.60 -33.37
N SER A 545 1.20 7.60 -33.05
CA SER A 545 1.56 9.02 -33.16
C SER A 545 1.39 9.70 -31.80
N ILE A 546 2.13 10.79 -31.59
CA ILE A 546 2.05 11.58 -30.35
C ILE A 546 0.63 12.10 -30.12
N VAL A 547 -0.06 12.51 -31.18
CA VAL A 547 -1.47 12.96 -31.10
C VAL A 547 -2.38 11.84 -30.57
N LYS A 548 -2.22 10.61 -31.06
CA LYS A 548 -3.00 9.47 -30.55
C LYS A 548 -2.65 9.18 -29.09
N LEU A 549 -1.38 9.26 -28.72
CA LEU A 549 -0.94 9.06 -27.35
C LEU A 549 -1.59 10.09 -26.41
N GLY A 550 -1.55 11.37 -26.78
CA GLY A 550 -2.22 12.46 -26.06
C GLY A 550 -3.74 12.22 -25.94
N ALA A 551 -4.39 11.76 -27.02
CA ALA A 551 -5.81 11.41 -26.99
C ALA A 551 -6.12 10.24 -26.04
N PHE A 552 -5.26 9.20 -25.98
CA PHE A 552 -5.43 8.11 -25.03
C PHE A 552 -5.19 8.55 -23.58
N CYS A 553 -4.19 9.41 -23.32
CA CYS A 553 -4.00 10.00 -22.00
C CYS A 553 -5.22 10.83 -21.58
N ALA A 554 -5.77 11.65 -22.49
CA ALA A 554 -6.99 12.42 -22.24
C ALA A 554 -8.19 11.50 -21.97
N ALA A 555 -8.36 10.43 -22.75
CA ALA A 555 -9.41 9.43 -22.52
C ALA A 555 -9.27 8.73 -21.16
N GLY A 556 -8.04 8.40 -20.74
CA GLY A 556 -7.76 7.87 -19.41
C GLY A 556 -8.09 8.87 -18.31
N GLY A 557 -7.75 10.14 -18.48
CA GLY A 557 -8.13 11.22 -17.57
C GLY A 557 -9.65 11.38 -17.45
N VAL A 558 -10.37 11.36 -18.58
CA VAL A 558 -11.85 11.41 -18.58
C VAL A 558 -12.43 10.20 -17.86
N LEU A 559 -11.90 9.00 -18.09
CA LEU A 559 -12.36 7.79 -17.40
C LEU A 559 -12.15 7.89 -15.88
N VAL A 560 -10.98 8.36 -15.44
CA VAL A 560 -10.70 8.57 -14.01
C VAL A 560 -11.65 9.61 -13.42
N MET A 561 -11.89 10.74 -14.12
CA MET A 561 -12.83 11.76 -13.66
C MET A 561 -14.28 11.25 -13.61
N ALA A 562 -14.67 10.36 -14.52
CA ALA A 562 -15.99 9.73 -14.48
C ALA A 562 -16.12 8.80 -13.27
N ILE A 563 -15.11 7.96 -12.99
CA ILE A 563 -15.07 7.12 -11.80
C ILE A 563 -15.10 7.97 -10.52
N ALA A 564 -14.34 9.08 -10.52
CA ALA A 564 -14.28 10.04 -9.43
C ALA A 564 -15.63 10.66 -9.12
N TYR A 565 -16.33 11.06 -10.17
CA TYR A 565 -17.66 11.65 -10.05
C TYR A 565 -18.68 10.62 -9.56
N LEU A 566 -18.64 9.38 -10.07
CA LEU A 566 -19.50 8.31 -9.56
C LEU A 566 -19.24 8.00 -8.08
N ASP A 567 -18.00 8.10 -7.62
CA ASP A 567 -17.64 7.95 -6.21
C ASP A 567 -18.15 9.13 -5.37
N TYR A 568 -18.07 10.36 -5.88
CA TYR A 568 -18.63 11.56 -5.23
C TYR A 568 -20.14 11.49 -5.02
N LEU A 569 -20.88 10.79 -5.89
CA LEU A 569 -22.34 10.61 -5.74
C LEU A 569 -22.72 9.66 -4.59
N ARG A 570 -21.76 8.94 -3.99
CA ARG A 570 -22.03 8.06 -2.85
C ARG A 570 -22.24 8.87 -1.57
N PRO A 571 -22.93 8.33 -0.54
CA PRO A 571 -23.05 8.96 0.76
C PRO A 571 -21.66 9.39 1.31
N PRO A 572 -21.52 10.55 1.97
CA PRO A 572 -20.22 11.08 2.41
C PRO A 572 -19.35 10.08 3.17
N ALA A 573 -19.95 9.31 4.08
CA ALA A 573 -19.26 8.28 4.87
C ALA A 573 -18.71 7.09 4.05
N SER A 574 -19.09 6.99 2.77
CA SER A 574 -18.69 5.93 1.84
C SER A 574 -17.90 6.44 0.64
N GLN A 575 -17.69 7.75 0.55
CA GLN A 575 -16.87 8.35 -0.51
C GLN A 575 -15.39 8.05 -0.26
N THR A 576 -14.68 7.64 -1.30
CA THR A 576 -13.22 7.57 -1.21
C THR A 576 -12.61 8.96 -1.26
N HIS A 577 -11.28 9.04 -1.10
CA HIS A 577 -10.54 10.29 -1.29
C HIS A 577 -10.77 10.92 -2.67
N LEU A 578 -11.16 10.13 -3.68
CA LEU A 578 -11.40 10.62 -5.02
C LEU A 578 -12.75 11.34 -5.13
N GLY A 579 -13.82 10.76 -4.60
CA GLY A 579 -15.11 11.45 -4.51
C GLY A 579 -14.97 12.78 -3.74
N ARG A 580 -14.27 12.75 -2.60
CA ARG A 580 -13.97 13.98 -1.83
C ARG A 580 -13.15 15.00 -2.61
N PHE A 581 -12.17 14.57 -3.40
CA PHE A 581 -11.40 15.48 -4.26
C PHE A 581 -12.26 16.14 -5.35
N VAL A 582 -13.25 15.43 -5.92
CA VAL A 582 -14.21 16.05 -6.85
C VAL A 582 -15.01 17.15 -6.15
N GLY A 583 -15.42 16.93 -4.90
CA GLY A 583 -16.01 17.97 -4.05
C GLY A 583 -15.07 19.18 -3.89
N GLN A 584 -13.79 18.95 -3.54
CA GLN A 584 -12.79 20.02 -3.43
C GLN A 584 -12.55 20.79 -4.74
N VAL A 585 -12.67 20.12 -5.89
CA VAL A 585 -12.61 20.78 -7.20
C VAL A 585 -13.85 21.65 -7.42
N ALA A 586 -15.04 21.17 -7.05
CA ALA A 586 -16.28 21.94 -7.15
C ALA A 586 -16.27 23.17 -6.23
N ASP A 587 -15.73 23.03 -5.02
CA ASP A 587 -15.69 24.09 -4.00
C ASP A 587 -14.43 24.99 -4.10
N GLY A 588 -13.54 24.74 -5.08
CA GLY A 588 -12.36 25.57 -5.34
C GLY A 588 -11.15 25.34 -4.41
N THR A 589 -11.20 24.36 -3.51
CA THR A 589 -10.16 24.07 -2.49
C THR A 589 -9.11 23.03 -2.93
N PHE A 590 -9.08 22.67 -4.21
CA PHE A 590 -8.21 21.59 -4.73
C PHE A 590 -6.73 21.97 -4.93
N LEU A 591 -6.41 23.27 -5.06
CA LEU A 591 -5.06 23.75 -5.38
C LEU A 591 -3.96 23.29 -4.40
N PRO A 592 -4.17 23.36 -3.07
CA PRO A 592 -3.20 22.84 -2.09
C PRO A 592 -2.93 21.34 -2.24
N VAL A 593 -3.93 20.55 -2.63
CA VAL A 593 -3.79 19.10 -2.82
C VAL A 593 -2.90 18.79 -4.02
N ILE A 594 -3.11 19.49 -5.14
CA ILE A 594 -2.28 19.34 -6.34
C ILE A 594 -0.85 19.80 -6.08
N SER A 595 -0.66 20.98 -5.48
CA SER A 595 0.69 21.52 -5.23
C SER A 595 1.51 20.64 -4.29
N ARG A 596 0.87 20.05 -3.26
CA ARG A 596 1.51 19.08 -2.36
C ARG A 596 1.94 17.82 -3.10
N LYS A 597 1.07 17.24 -3.94
CA LYS A 597 1.41 16.04 -4.74
C LYS A 597 2.50 16.33 -5.75
N LEU A 598 2.42 17.45 -6.46
CA LEU A 598 3.44 17.89 -7.41
C LEU A 598 4.80 18.11 -6.72
N GLY A 599 4.79 18.73 -5.54
CA GLY A 599 5.99 18.93 -4.73
C GLY A 599 6.66 17.62 -4.32
N ALA A 600 5.88 16.61 -3.91
CA ALA A 600 6.39 15.28 -3.57
C ALA A 600 6.99 14.53 -4.79
N MET A 601 6.37 14.68 -5.96
CA MET A 601 6.90 14.12 -7.21
C MET A 601 8.22 14.81 -7.59
N LEU A 602 8.27 16.14 -7.54
CA LEU A 602 9.46 16.92 -7.88
C LEU A 602 10.61 16.64 -6.90
N SER A 603 10.36 16.56 -5.60
CA SER A 603 11.40 16.30 -4.61
C SER A 603 12.06 14.93 -4.80
N THR A 604 11.29 13.94 -5.26
CA THR A 604 11.80 12.61 -5.60
C THR A 604 12.62 12.64 -6.88
N LEU A 605 12.13 13.28 -7.95
CA LEU A 605 12.80 13.37 -9.25
C LEU A 605 14.08 14.21 -9.21
N LEU A 606 14.07 15.31 -8.46
CA LEU A 606 15.16 16.28 -8.34
C LEU A 606 16.04 16.03 -7.12
N SER A 607 15.90 14.87 -6.47
CA SER A 607 16.77 14.49 -5.37
C SER A 607 18.23 14.46 -5.85
N PRO A 608 19.18 15.16 -5.20
CA PRO A 608 20.58 15.21 -5.62
C PRO A 608 21.23 13.83 -5.74
N ASN A 609 20.77 12.85 -4.95
CA ASN A 609 21.28 11.48 -4.95
C ASN A 609 20.66 10.63 -6.07
N LEU A 610 19.36 10.82 -6.37
CA LEU A 610 18.65 10.00 -7.36
C LEU A 610 18.72 10.60 -8.77
N MET A 611 18.78 11.92 -8.92
CA MET A 611 18.73 12.62 -10.20
C MET A 611 19.85 12.16 -11.16
N PRO A 612 21.13 12.01 -10.75
CA PRO A 612 22.16 11.48 -11.64
C PRO A 612 21.86 10.05 -12.11
N VAL A 613 21.31 9.21 -11.22
CA VAL A 613 20.93 7.82 -11.53
C VAL A 613 19.77 7.80 -12.53
N VAL A 614 18.75 8.64 -12.32
CA VAL A 614 17.60 8.77 -13.23
C VAL A 614 18.05 9.27 -14.60
N ILE A 615 18.92 10.29 -14.65
CA ILE A 615 19.47 10.81 -15.92
C ILE A 615 20.27 9.71 -16.64
N ALA A 616 21.15 9.00 -15.94
CA ALA A 616 21.94 7.92 -16.54
C ALA A 616 21.06 6.77 -17.04
N ALA A 617 20.05 6.36 -16.27
CA ALA A 617 19.10 5.33 -16.65
C ALA A 617 18.25 5.77 -17.86
N PHE A 618 17.81 7.02 -17.89
CA PHE A 618 17.06 7.60 -19.01
C PHE A 618 17.93 7.71 -20.27
N ALA A 619 19.17 8.20 -20.14
CA ALA A 619 20.12 8.27 -21.25
C ALA A 619 20.43 6.87 -21.81
N PHE A 620 20.63 5.88 -20.94
CA PHE A 620 20.82 4.49 -21.36
C PHE A 620 19.58 3.92 -22.02
N LEU A 621 18.38 4.20 -21.50
CA LEU A 621 17.12 3.80 -22.10
C LEU A 621 16.96 4.40 -23.51
N VAL A 622 17.20 5.71 -23.67
CA VAL A 622 17.17 6.38 -24.98
C VAL A 622 18.20 5.75 -25.92
N PHE A 623 19.42 5.49 -25.44
CA PHE A 623 20.45 4.79 -26.20
C PHE A 623 19.99 3.38 -26.62
N ALA A 624 19.38 2.62 -25.72
CA ALA A 624 18.88 1.28 -26.00
C ALA A 624 17.71 1.27 -27.01
N LEU A 625 16.86 2.30 -26.99
CA LEU A 625 15.76 2.46 -27.95
C LEU A 625 16.27 2.88 -29.34
N LEU A 626 17.25 3.79 -29.40
CA LEU A 626 17.82 4.28 -30.66
C LEU A 626 18.77 3.27 -31.31
N ARG A 627 19.49 2.48 -30.50
CA ARG A 627 20.48 1.49 -30.96
C ARG A 627 20.27 0.13 -30.29
N PRO A 628 19.15 -0.56 -30.55
CA PRO A 628 18.80 -1.81 -29.88
C PRO A 628 19.84 -2.92 -30.09
N GLY A 629 20.47 -2.98 -31.27
CA GLY A 629 21.55 -3.94 -31.55
C GLY A 629 22.81 -3.67 -30.72
N ALA A 630 23.22 -2.40 -30.59
CA ALA A 630 24.41 -2.04 -29.83
C ALA A 630 24.20 -2.24 -28.32
N ALA A 631 23.03 -1.90 -27.79
CA ALA A 631 22.71 -2.01 -26.38
C ALA A 631 22.50 -3.46 -25.90
N SER A 632 22.08 -4.37 -26.79
CA SER A 632 21.79 -5.78 -26.46
C SER A 632 22.79 -6.77 -27.02
N ALA A 633 23.93 -6.31 -27.55
CA ALA A 633 24.89 -7.15 -28.29
C ALA A 633 24.23 -7.99 -29.41
N GLY A 634 23.23 -7.42 -30.09
CA GLY A 634 22.50 -8.04 -31.20
C GLY A 634 21.36 -8.99 -30.79
N VAL A 635 21.14 -9.22 -29.49
CA VAL A 635 20.15 -10.18 -28.98
C VAL A 635 18.70 -9.71 -29.21
N LEU A 636 18.46 -8.41 -29.00
CA LEU A 636 17.11 -7.84 -29.03
C LEU A 636 16.51 -7.79 -30.44
N PRO A 637 17.25 -7.40 -31.51
CA PRO A 637 16.76 -7.54 -32.89
C PRO A 637 16.32 -8.96 -33.23
N ILE A 638 17.12 -9.97 -32.86
CA ILE A 638 16.83 -11.40 -33.13
C ILE A 638 15.58 -11.86 -32.37
N ALA A 639 15.39 -11.38 -31.13
CA ALA A 639 14.17 -11.61 -30.38
C ALA A 639 12.94 -11.03 -31.08
N PHE A 640 13.03 -9.82 -31.63
CA PHE A 640 11.94 -9.17 -32.35
C PHE A 640 11.66 -9.80 -33.71
N GLU A 641 12.67 -10.34 -34.41
CA GLU A 641 12.44 -11.11 -35.63
C GLU A 641 11.69 -12.42 -35.33
N ARG A 642 12.10 -13.13 -34.27
CA ARG A 642 11.51 -14.40 -33.85
C ARG A 642 10.17 -14.24 -33.11
N ALA A 643 9.90 -13.09 -32.53
CA ALA A 643 8.66 -12.76 -31.82
C ALA A 643 8.29 -11.27 -32.03
N PRO A 644 7.74 -10.91 -33.21
CA PRO A 644 7.47 -9.51 -33.57
C PRO A 644 6.55 -8.79 -32.60
N MET A 645 5.61 -9.50 -31.96
CA MET A 645 4.68 -8.89 -31.03
C MET A 645 5.32 -8.53 -29.67
N LEU A 646 6.51 -9.07 -29.34
CA LEU A 646 7.23 -8.73 -28.10
C LEU A 646 7.57 -7.23 -28.03
N ARG A 647 7.91 -6.63 -29.18
CA ARG A 647 8.16 -5.20 -29.29
C ARG A 647 6.95 -4.36 -28.88
N ALA A 648 5.74 -4.83 -29.19
CA ALA A 648 4.51 -4.12 -28.83
C ALA A 648 4.29 -4.08 -27.32
N GLY A 649 4.59 -5.19 -26.63
CA GLY A 649 4.43 -5.31 -25.18
C GLY A 649 5.46 -4.50 -24.43
N LEU A 650 6.73 -4.56 -24.88
CA LEU A 650 7.81 -3.79 -24.28
C LEU A 650 7.60 -2.27 -24.42
N LEU A 651 7.18 -1.80 -25.60
CA LEU A 651 6.88 -0.38 -25.81
C LEU A 651 5.66 0.07 -25.00
N GLY A 652 4.62 -0.77 -24.90
CA GLY A 652 3.47 -0.47 -24.03
C GLY A 652 3.87 -0.36 -22.57
N ALA A 653 4.63 -1.33 -22.05
CA ALA A 653 5.13 -1.32 -20.67
C ALA A 653 6.03 -0.11 -20.39
N LEU A 654 6.87 0.27 -21.35
CA LEU A 654 7.70 1.46 -21.26
C LEU A 654 6.86 2.74 -21.22
N VAL A 655 5.84 2.85 -22.06
CA VAL A 655 4.92 4.00 -22.07
C VAL A 655 4.18 4.07 -20.74
N SER A 656 3.66 2.97 -20.21
CA SER A 656 3.05 2.93 -18.88
C SER A 656 4.03 3.35 -17.78
N GLY A 657 5.27 2.85 -17.83
CA GLY A 657 6.30 3.23 -16.86
C GLY A 657 6.68 4.71 -16.91
N LEU A 658 6.81 5.28 -18.12
CA LEU A 658 7.13 6.70 -18.32
C LEU A 658 5.99 7.61 -17.90
N VAL A 659 4.75 7.32 -18.31
CA VAL A 659 3.58 8.11 -17.88
C VAL A 659 3.37 7.96 -16.38
N GLY A 660 3.51 6.75 -15.83
CA GLY A 660 3.40 6.51 -14.40
C GLY A 660 4.48 7.24 -13.60
N MET A 661 5.71 7.34 -14.10
CA MET A 661 6.76 8.16 -13.49
C MET A 661 6.40 9.65 -13.44
N LEU A 662 5.59 10.16 -14.37
CA LEU A 662 5.20 11.56 -14.44
C LEU A 662 3.91 11.88 -13.67
N VAL A 663 3.10 10.88 -13.33
CA VAL A 663 1.78 11.07 -12.71
C VAL A 663 1.75 10.58 -11.25
N ASN A 664 2.58 9.60 -10.89
CA ASN A 664 2.63 9.04 -9.54
C ASN A 664 3.64 9.77 -8.65
N ASP A 665 3.33 9.82 -7.34
CA ASP A 665 4.16 10.39 -6.29
C ASP A 665 5.51 9.67 -6.11
N SER A 666 5.60 8.39 -6.48
CA SER A 666 6.87 7.62 -6.44
C SER A 666 7.84 7.94 -7.59
N GLY A 667 7.44 8.73 -8.59
CA GLY A 667 8.31 9.18 -9.67
C GLY A 667 9.05 8.05 -10.38
N ALA A 668 10.38 8.13 -10.40
CA ALA A 668 11.26 7.21 -11.13
C ALA A 668 11.12 5.73 -10.71
N ALA A 669 10.66 5.44 -9.49
CA ALA A 669 10.51 4.07 -9.00
C ALA A 669 9.56 3.23 -9.87
N VAL A 670 8.50 3.84 -10.42
CA VAL A 670 7.53 3.17 -11.30
C VAL A 670 8.21 2.64 -12.56
N LEU A 671 8.95 3.52 -13.26
CA LEU A 671 9.70 3.14 -14.45
C LEU A 671 10.78 2.10 -14.15
N SER A 672 11.52 2.27 -13.06
CA SER A 672 12.55 1.32 -12.63
C SER A 672 11.99 -0.08 -12.42
N MET A 673 10.82 -0.23 -11.81
CA MET A 673 10.20 -1.54 -11.56
C MET A 673 9.61 -2.17 -12.82
N ALA A 674 9.06 -1.37 -13.73
CA ALA A 674 8.67 -1.86 -15.06
C ALA A 674 9.88 -2.43 -15.82
N LEU A 675 11.02 -1.73 -15.81
CA LEU A 675 12.25 -2.18 -16.46
C LEU A 675 12.88 -3.39 -15.74
N ALA A 676 12.87 -3.42 -14.41
CA ALA A 676 13.37 -4.52 -13.60
C ALA A 676 12.70 -5.86 -13.94
N LEU A 677 11.42 -5.83 -14.30
CA LEU A 677 10.70 -7.01 -14.77
C LEU A 677 10.89 -7.25 -16.27
N ALA A 678 10.73 -6.22 -17.11
CA ALA A 678 10.70 -6.39 -18.56
C ALA A 678 12.07 -6.78 -19.16
N VAL A 679 13.15 -6.11 -18.74
CA VAL A 679 14.47 -6.25 -19.37
C VAL A 679 15.04 -7.66 -19.22
N PRO A 680 15.09 -8.27 -18.02
CA PRO A 680 15.63 -9.63 -17.88
C PRO A 680 14.78 -10.68 -18.62
N LEU A 681 13.44 -10.52 -18.65
CA LEU A 681 12.57 -11.44 -19.38
C LEU A 681 12.78 -11.37 -20.89
N VAL A 682 12.87 -10.15 -21.44
CA VAL A 682 13.15 -9.94 -22.87
C VAL A 682 14.54 -10.44 -23.24
N LEU A 683 15.53 -10.23 -22.37
CA LEU A 683 16.88 -10.77 -22.56
C LEU A 683 16.86 -12.31 -22.59
N SER A 684 16.13 -12.96 -21.68
CA SER A 684 15.96 -14.42 -21.67
C SER A 684 15.33 -14.95 -22.97
N ALA A 685 14.31 -14.24 -23.48
CA ALA A 685 13.68 -14.57 -24.76
C ALA A 685 14.68 -14.43 -25.93
N GLY A 686 15.47 -13.35 -25.96
CA GLY A 686 16.46 -13.15 -27.01
C GLY A 686 17.60 -14.16 -26.99
N ILE A 687 18.10 -14.55 -25.80
CA ILE A 687 19.10 -15.63 -25.69
C ILE A 687 18.53 -16.94 -26.20
N ARG A 688 17.26 -17.25 -25.90
CA ARG A 688 16.59 -18.44 -26.43
C ARG A 688 16.42 -18.38 -27.95
N ALA A 689 16.11 -17.20 -28.48
CA ALA A 689 16.02 -16.97 -29.92
C ALA A 689 17.35 -17.26 -30.63
N LEU A 690 18.46 -16.79 -30.04
CA LEU A 690 19.84 -17.05 -30.50
C LEU A 690 20.19 -18.54 -30.51
N GLN A 691 19.88 -19.27 -29.44
CA GLN A 691 20.15 -20.72 -29.36
C GLN A 691 19.38 -21.56 -30.38
N HIS A 692 18.28 -21.02 -30.92
CA HIS A 692 17.50 -21.66 -31.99
C HIS A 692 17.90 -21.17 -33.39
N GLY A 693 18.87 -20.27 -33.54
CA GLY A 693 19.48 -19.95 -34.83
C GLY A 693 20.56 -20.97 -35.17
N GLU A 694 20.59 -21.46 -36.40
CA GLU A 694 21.71 -22.28 -36.90
C GLU A 694 23.06 -21.57 -36.67
N PRO A 695 24.16 -22.33 -36.49
CA PRO A 695 25.49 -21.72 -36.41
C PRO A 695 25.77 -20.98 -37.72
N VAL A 696 26.09 -19.69 -37.62
CA VAL A 696 26.69 -18.96 -38.75
C VAL A 696 28.00 -19.70 -39.08
N PRO A 697 28.20 -20.21 -40.31
CA PRO A 697 29.47 -20.79 -40.70
C PRO A 697 30.56 -19.76 -40.47
N ALA A 698 31.63 -20.14 -39.77
CA ALA A 698 32.78 -19.28 -39.60
C ALA A 698 33.28 -18.84 -40.98
N ALA A 699 33.25 -17.53 -41.25
CA ALA A 699 33.86 -16.98 -42.44
C ALA A 699 35.37 -17.26 -42.35
N GLY A 700 35.87 -18.11 -43.25
CA GLY A 700 37.30 -18.34 -43.44
C GLY A 700 37.77 -19.75 -43.07
N SER A 701 37.50 -20.71 -43.94
CA SER A 701 38.46 -21.79 -44.18
C SER A 701 38.67 -21.84 -45.70
N PRO A 702 39.87 -21.52 -46.21
CA PRO A 702 40.15 -21.67 -47.64
C PRO A 702 39.98 -23.15 -47.98
N GLY A 703 39.06 -23.46 -48.88
CA GLY A 703 38.94 -24.82 -49.42
C GLY A 703 40.26 -25.22 -50.10
N PRO A 704 40.65 -26.51 -50.02
CA PRO A 704 41.89 -26.97 -50.65
C PRO A 704 41.83 -26.78 -52.16
N PRO A 705 42.96 -26.46 -52.83
CA PRO A 705 43.00 -26.17 -54.25
C PRO A 705 42.62 -27.41 -55.07
N ALA A 706 41.80 -27.20 -56.09
CA ALA A 706 41.41 -28.25 -57.03
C ALA A 706 42.63 -28.75 -57.82
N SER A 707 42.85 -30.07 -57.83
CA SER A 707 43.84 -30.72 -58.69
C SER A 707 43.47 -30.55 -60.17
N PRO A 708 44.47 -30.34 -61.05
CA PRO A 708 44.24 -30.28 -62.48
C PRO A 708 43.99 -31.69 -63.04
N ALA A 709 42.97 -31.83 -63.88
CA ALA A 709 42.68 -33.04 -64.63
C ALA A 709 43.78 -33.33 -65.66
N ALA A 710 44.27 -34.56 -65.68
CA ALA A 710 45.14 -35.09 -66.73
C ALA A 710 44.33 -35.33 -68.02
N ALA A 711 44.98 -35.01 -69.15
CA ALA A 711 44.58 -35.38 -70.50
C ALA A 711 45.01 -36.81 -70.84
#